data_AF-A0A3M2GY29-F1
#
_entry.id   AF-A0A3M2GY29-F1
#
_cell.length_a   1.000
_cell.length_b   1.000
_cell.length_c   1.000
_cell.angle_alpha   90.00
_cell.angle_beta   90.00
_cell.angle_gamma   90.00
#
_symmetry.space_group_name_H-M   'P 1'
#
loop_
_entity.id
_entity.type
_entity.pdbx_description
1 polymer ?
#
loop_
_entity_poly.entity_id
_entity_poly.type
_entity_poly.pdbx_seq_one_letter_code
_entity_poly.pdbx_strand_id
1 'polypeptide(L)'
;VILLEKSFPLQTHPDEVYFLHFGQINGAVTISLNDVVIYAGEHNYLPLTLALTPEQMSKGTNILRVELRPDARTSRSIPGFQPVNLPRVDSGLLQPVYLEICPAFFVEDTQLRFTDYDSLIHLEGQVTLNRMLPPTRGYRVIVSVQSPEQTIYREIFSPEKEPFREVTFSYWTAESPPTWSPEAPHRYWIEVSLDSAGKPVDVRRQPVAFRTVAVQQHTLLLNRRRISVQGVNYVYQNIDGSELFYPDLIRKDLQTIKQQGFNAVRVIMHPLPEVFYRICDEVGLLCFQDLPFVLPGGAEIHQYAPLFRRWQEYYQHIARLAERYSCLSAMGVAYYMNGASPTQQRQLKAFLETQSPPGIPRYVSTLLPLKTAVPEIDFQIIDVIKRGQAEDEFQKLYRLLGDQLYFPGGFSPDFLHPTAPDDSLRRQMEFRRLLTLYEGLNRNEFPGNLQGHFVFTYNDHFLHFPLLSQALSSEPFRNPVGLVNLQRRVQFSPSSAKTASENSPDASSGELPQHHPMDAYLYILIGFINLFLFLISYQRYRIFRQNLQYSIKKPHGFFVNLQERIIIPTKESLFLLFTIAVNGALVFSAAGYYYRNNFLFDYLLSVITRSPELKYGLAYLIWHQPLFLIVAALTIIVFFYGLALIIKLFSLFGESRVFFNQALAVSIWSAAPFVFLLPLGIFMYSILMGLKSYWILVGVLLYFHVWSYFRWINGIRVLTDRLYSRVFLLFTILLVALIVGGGYWYDHQFHVREHLRLVYQLHQW
;
A
#
# COMPACT_ATOMS: atom_id res chain seq x y z
N VAL A 1 16.45 2.87 18.40
CA VAL A 1 15.96 1.71 19.17
C VAL A 1 14.99 2.26 20.21
N ILE A 2 13.79 1.70 20.31
CA ILE A 2 12.80 2.01 21.33
C ILE A 2 12.98 0.99 22.44
N LEU A 3 13.11 1.44 23.68
CA LEU A 3 13.26 0.58 24.86
C LEU A 3 12.01 0.73 25.72
N LEU A 4 11.33 -0.38 25.98
CA LEU A 4 10.17 -0.45 26.87
C LEU A 4 10.53 -1.35 28.04
N GLU A 5 10.29 -0.90 29.27
CA GLU A 5 10.56 -1.66 30.48
C GLU A 5 9.38 -1.56 31.43
N LYS A 6 8.99 -2.69 32.03
CA LYS A 6 7.94 -2.75 33.03
C LYS A 6 8.28 -3.78 34.08
N SER A 7 8.19 -3.37 35.35
CA SER A 7 8.26 -4.30 36.48
C SER A 7 6.86 -4.76 36.89
N PHE A 8 6.75 -6.01 37.35
CA PHE A 8 5.51 -6.57 37.88
C PHE A 8 5.81 -7.58 39.00
N PRO A 9 4.96 -7.63 40.05
CA PRO A 9 5.07 -8.64 41.09
C PRO A 9 4.46 -9.96 40.60
N LEU A 10 5.08 -11.10 40.96
CA LEU A 10 4.53 -12.42 40.73
C LEU A 10 4.88 -13.35 41.90
N GLN A 11 3.88 -14.10 42.37
CA GLN A 11 4.08 -15.24 43.26
C GLN A 11 3.93 -16.51 42.43
N THR A 12 5.01 -17.28 42.30
CA THR A 12 5.01 -18.49 41.49
C THR A 12 4.52 -19.70 42.31
N HIS A 13 3.63 -20.51 41.74
CA HIS A 13 3.18 -21.77 42.33
C HIS A 13 3.70 -22.99 41.54
N PRO A 14 3.99 -24.13 42.21
CA PRO A 14 4.52 -25.32 41.53
C PRO A 14 3.55 -25.99 40.54
N ASP A 15 2.24 -25.79 40.73
CA ASP A 15 1.18 -26.41 39.92
C ASP A 15 0.64 -25.46 38.83
N GLU A 16 1.35 -24.37 38.56
CA GLU A 16 0.98 -23.35 37.58
C GLU A 16 1.98 -23.27 36.43
N VAL A 17 1.46 -22.87 35.27
CA VAL A 17 2.20 -22.61 34.05
C VAL A 17 1.96 -21.17 33.63
N TYR A 18 2.98 -20.51 33.11
CA TYR A 18 2.95 -19.09 32.81
C TYR A 18 3.21 -18.87 31.33
N PHE A 19 2.31 -18.14 30.68
CA PHE A 19 2.44 -17.77 29.27
C PHE A 19 2.44 -16.25 29.14
N LEU A 20 3.47 -15.70 28.50
CA LEU A 20 3.56 -14.28 28.19
C LEU A 20 3.04 -14.05 26.77
N HIS A 21 1.93 -13.31 26.66
CA HIS A 21 1.28 -13.02 25.40
C HIS A 21 1.57 -11.58 24.96
N PHE A 22 1.93 -11.44 23.70
CA PHE A 22 2.01 -10.18 22.98
C PHE A 22 0.98 -10.21 21.85
N GLY A 23 0.01 -9.30 21.86
CA GLY A 23 -1.07 -9.31 20.86
C GLY A 23 -0.61 -9.07 19.43
N GLN A 24 0.05 -7.95 19.15
CA GLN A 24 0.67 -7.66 17.85
C GLN A 24 1.91 -6.81 18.07
N ILE A 25 3.01 -7.27 17.47
CA ILE A 25 4.30 -6.58 17.46
C ILE A 25 4.63 -6.28 16.00
N ASN A 26 5.06 -5.06 15.70
CA ASN A 26 5.61 -4.72 14.39
C ASN A 26 7.03 -4.15 14.54
N GLY A 27 8.01 -4.83 13.93
CA GLY A 27 9.43 -4.49 13.98
C GLY A 27 10.33 -5.65 14.45
N ALA A 28 11.64 -5.39 14.51
CA ALA A 28 12.60 -6.32 15.08
C ALA A 28 12.63 -6.14 16.60
N VAL A 29 12.42 -7.22 17.35
CA VAL A 29 12.24 -7.19 18.80
C VAL A 29 13.19 -8.15 19.52
N THR A 30 13.73 -7.71 20.66
CA THR A 30 14.40 -8.55 21.64
C THR A 30 13.65 -8.40 22.97
N ILE A 31 13.22 -9.52 23.55
CA ILE A 31 12.43 -9.57 24.78
C ILE A 31 13.29 -10.26 25.84
N SER A 32 13.41 -9.59 26.98
CA SER A 32 14.17 -10.10 28.12
C SER A 32 13.33 -10.03 29.39
N LEU A 33 13.49 -11.04 30.24
CA LEU A 33 12.88 -11.15 31.55
C LEU A 33 14.01 -11.31 32.57
N ASN A 34 14.07 -10.41 33.57
CA ASN A 34 15.12 -10.40 34.59
C ASN A 34 16.53 -10.45 33.98
N ASP A 35 16.78 -9.61 32.97
CA ASP A 35 18.03 -9.51 32.20
C ASP A 35 18.40 -10.75 31.35
N VAL A 36 17.54 -11.77 31.30
CA VAL A 36 17.71 -12.95 30.44
C VAL A 36 16.89 -12.78 29.16
N VAL A 37 17.52 -12.89 28.00
CA VAL A 37 16.82 -12.85 26.70
C VAL A 37 16.00 -14.12 26.53
N ILE A 38 14.67 -13.97 26.49
CA ILE A 38 13.72 -15.08 26.29
C ILE A 38 13.25 -15.19 24.84
N TYR A 39 13.39 -14.12 24.06
CA TYR A 39 13.04 -14.13 22.63
C TYR A 39 13.83 -13.05 21.87
N ALA A 40 14.22 -13.36 20.63
CA ALA A 40 14.72 -12.38 19.68
C ALA A 40 14.27 -12.74 18.26
N GLY A 41 13.68 -11.79 17.54
CA GLY A 41 13.14 -12.04 16.21
C GLY A 41 12.48 -10.82 15.57
N GLU A 42 11.99 -10.98 14.36
CA GLU A 42 11.25 -9.96 13.61
C GLU A 42 9.78 -10.34 13.55
N HIS A 43 8.90 -9.43 13.94
CA HIS A 43 7.45 -9.60 13.89
C HIS A 43 6.80 -8.54 13.01
N ASN A 44 5.67 -8.90 12.39
CA ASN A 44 4.82 -7.97 11.64
C ASN A 44 3.39 -8.35 12.02
N TYR A 45 2.76 -7.66 12.95
CA TYR A 45 1.33 -7.82 13.29
C TYR A 45 0.84 -9.22 13.70
N LEU A 46 1.72 -10.21 13.87
CA LEU A 46 1.37 -11.53 14.37
C LEU A 46 1.48 -11.56 15.90
N PRO A 47 0.58 -12.28 16.59
CA PRO A 47 0.69 -12.53 18.02
C PRO A 47 1.88 -13.42 18.34
N LEU A 48 2.48 -13.21 19.51
CA LEU A 48 3.55 -14.03 20.07
C LEU A 48 3.14 -14.51 21.45
N THR A 49 3.21 -15.82 21.67
CA THR A 49 3.04 -16.44 22.99
C THR A 49 4.34 -17.12 23.38
N LEU A 50 4.86 -16.82 24.57
CA LEU A 50 6.06 -17.42 25.12
C LEU A 50 5.72 -18.17 26.41
N ALA A 51 5.98 -19.48 26.45
CA ALA A 51 5.93 -20.23 27.69
C ALA A 51 7.14 -19.84 28.57
N LEU A 52 6.90 -19.52 29.84
CA LEU A 52 7.94 -19.16 30.80
C LEU A 52 8.22 -20.34 31.74
N THR A 53 9.50 -20.56 32.06
CA THR A 53 9.89 -21.54 33.08
C THR A 53 10.00 -20.88 34.45
N PRO A 54 9.71 -21.61 35.55
CA PRO A 54 9.88 -21.10 36.91
C PRO A 54 11.28 -20.52 37.19
N GLU A 55 12.32 -21.07 36.56
CA GLU A 55 13.71 -20.62 36.72
C GLU A 55 13.98 -19.24 36.11
N GLN A 56 13.20 -18.83 35.10
CA GLN A 56 13.30 -17.50 34.49
C GLN A 56 12.61 -16.42 35.36
N MET A 57 11.82 -16.83 36.36
CA MET A 57 10.99 -15.96 37.18
C MET A 57 11.52 -15.83 38.61
N SER A 58 11.49 -14.62 39.13
CA SER A 58 11.81 -14.33 40.53
C SER A 58 10.54 -14.36 41.38
N LYS A 59 10.65 -14.93 42.58
CA LYS A 59 9.60 -14.80 43.62
C LYS A 59 9.61 -13.36 44.12
N GLY A 60 8.66 -12.54 43.66
CA GLY A 60 8.63 -11.10 43.93
C GLY A 60 8.59 -10.29 42.64
N THR A 61 9.44 -9.27 42.53
CA THR A 61 9.46 -8.37 41.37
C THR A 61 10.20 -9.00 40.20
N ASN A 62 9.55 -9.00 39.04
CA ASN A 62 10.12 -9.37 37.75
C ASN A 62 10.19 -8.14 36.86
N ILE A 63 11.20 -8.06 35.99
CA ILE A 63 11.39 -6.95 35.05
C ILE A 63 11.29 -7.50 33.62
N LEU A 64 10.30 -7.06 32.88
CA LEU A 64 10.15 -7.32 31.45
C LEU A 64 10.72 -6.14 30.67
N ARG A 65 11.66 -6.40 29.77
CA ARG A 65 12.26 -5.40 28.88
C ARG A 65 12.09 -5.83 27.43
N VAL A 66 11.62 -4.90 26.61
CA VAL A 66 11.39 -5.07 25.18
C VAL A 66 12.19 -4.01 24.43
N GLU A 67 13.20 -4.46 23.70
CA GLU A 67 13.95 -3.64 22.76
C GLU A 67 13.34 -3.77 21.37
N LEU A 68 12.78 -2.69 20.85
CA LEU A 68 12.16 -2.64 19.55
C LEU A 68 12.96 -1.76 18.60
N ARG A 69 13.29 -2.31 17.43
CA ARG A 69 13.88 -1.56 16.33
C ARG A 69 12.82 -1.42 15.24
N PRO A 70 12.36 -0.18 14.98
CA PRO A 70 11.55 0.11 13.81
C PRO A 70 12.48 0.00 12.59
N ASP A 71 12.74 -1.22 12.16
CA ASP A 71 13.60 -1.51 11.02
C ASP A 71 12.71 -2.02 9.88
N ALA A 72 12.26 -1.08 9.04
CA ALA A 72 11.52 -1.33 7.81
C ALA A 72 12.47 -1.81 6.70
N ARG A 73 13.22 -2.89 6.94
CA ARG A 73 13.90 -3.60 5.86
C ARG A 73 12.83 -4.36 5.09
N THR A 74 12.35 -3.72 4.02
CA THR A 74 11.33 -4.22 3.07
C THR A 74 11.57 -5.66 2.61
N SER A 75 12.82 -6.12 2.55
CA SER A 75 13.15 -7.49 2.14
C SER A 75 12.76 -8.58 3.15
N ARG A 76 12.44 -8.22 4.40
CA ARG A 76 12.09 -9.19 5.45
C ARG A 76 10.74 -8.91 6.10
N SER A 77 10.31 -7.67 6.22
CA SER A 77 9.01 -7.30 6.81
C SER A 77 7.84 -7.44 5.84
N ILE A 78 6.62 -7.54 6.35
CA ILE A 78 5.39 -7.48 5.55
C ILE A 78 4.64 -6.18 5.90
N PRO A 79 4.22 -5.35 4.92
CA PRO A 79 4.34 -5.56 3.48
C PRO A 79 5.80 -5.56 2.99
N GLY A 80 6.13 -6.51 2.09
CA GLY A 80 7.48 -6.71 1.54
C GLY A 80 7.97 -5.58 0.62
N PHE A 81 7.13 -4.56 0.45
CA PHE A 81 7.38 -3.37 -0.35
C PHE A 81 6.81 -2.16 0.39
N GLN A 82 7.41 -1.00 0.18
CA GLN A 82 6.87 0.23 0.75
C GLN A 82 5.44 0.44 0.21
N PRO A 83 4.46 0.69 1.09
CA PRO A 83 3.09 0.97 0.69
C PRO A 83 3.03 2.29 -0.11
N VAL A 84 2.99 2.19 -1.44
CA VAL A 84 2.79 3.35 -2.32
C VAL A 84 1.30 3.56 -2.51
N ASN A 85 0.81 4.75 -2.15
CA ASN A 85 -0.62 5.08 -2.14
C ASN A 85 -1.47 4.14 -1.27
N LEU A 86 -0.84 3.57 -0.23
CA LEU A 86 -1.48 2.71 0.77
C LEU A 86 -1.30 3.30 2.17
N PRO A 87 -2.17 2.93 3.13
CA PRO A 87 -2.06 3.40 4.51
C PRO A 87 -0.65 3.24 5.10
N ARG A 88 -0.28 4.19 5.96
CA ARG A 88 0.93 4.13 6.77
C ARG A 88 0.83 2.93 7.71
N VAL A 89 1.97 2.25 7.89
CA VAL A 89 2.15 1.07 8.74
C VAL A 89 3.05 1.50 9.90
N ASP A 90 2.59 1.34 11.14
CA ASP A 90 3.32 1.79 12.34
C ASP A 90 4.10 0.65 12.98
N SER A 91 5.30 0.93 13.49
CA SER A 91 6.11 -0.04 14.24
C SER A 91 5.93 0.14 15.74
N GLY A 92 5.82 -0.95 16.50
CA GLY A 92 5.62 -0.89 17.94
C GLY A 92 5.01 -2.14 18.56
N LEU A 93 4.72 -2.04 19.86
CA LEU A 93 3.79 -2.92 20.56
C LEU A 93 2.38 -2.31 20.39
N LEU A 94 1.62 -2.84 19.43
CA LEU A 94 0.34 -2.23 19.01
C LEU A 94 -0.86 -2.74 19.83
N GLN A 95 -0.62 -3.76 20.65
CA GLN A 95 -1.62 -4.44 21.45
C GLN A 95 -1.14 -4.77 22.87
N PRO A 96 -2.07 -5.11 23.78
CA PRO A 96 -1.72 -5.47 25.14
C PRO A 96 -0.71 -6.62 25.22
N VAL A 97 0.16 -6.49 26.22
CA VAL A 97 1.02 -7.56 26.72
C VAL A 97 0.46 -8.02 28.05
N TYR A 98 0.20 -9.31 28.19
CA TYR A 98 -0.34 -9.86 29.43
C TYR A 98 0.30 -11.21 29.76
N LEU A 99 0.31 -11.53 31.04
CA LEU A 99 0.74 -12.82 31.57
C LEU A 99 -0.51 -13.64 31.85
N GLU A 100 -0.63 -14.78 31.18
CA GLU A 100 -1.64 -15.79 31.48
C GLU A 100 -1.06 -16.81 32.47
N ILE A 101 -1.86 -17.12 33.49
CA ILE A 101 -1.54 -18.13 34.52
C ILE A 101 -2.51 -19.28 34.32
N CYS A 102 -1.99 -20.45 33.94
CA CYS A 102 -2.75 -21.66 33.70
C CYS A 102 -2.44 -22.71 34.79
N PRO A 103 -3.39 -23.58 35.14
CA PRO A 103 -3.06 -24.77 35.93
C PRO A 103 -2.17 -25.75 35.14
N ALA A 104 -1.52 -26.67 35.84
CA ALA A 104 -0.70 -27.77 35.32
C ALA A 104 -1.34 -28.61 34.19
N PHE A 105 -2.67 -28.70 34.20
CA PHE A 105 -3.49 -29.37 33.19
C PHE A 105 -4.62 -28.41 32.80
N PHE A 106 -4.67 -28.02 31.53
CA PHE A 106 -5.56 -26.97 31.03
C PHE A 106 -6.07 -27.29 29.63
N VAL A 107 -7.14 -26.60 29.22
CA VAL A 107 -7.70 -26.67 27.87
C VAL A 107 -6.86 -25.80 26.94
N GLU A 108 -6.22 -26.42 25.95
CA GLU A 108 -5.30 -25.75 25.03
C GLU A 108 -6.01 -25.18 23.80
N ASP A 109 -6.87 -25.99 23.18
CA ASP A 109 -7.60 -25.58 21.99
C ASP A 109 -8.96 -26.27 21.90
N THR A 110 -9.89 -25.67 21.17
CA THR A 110 -11.21 -26.25 20.89
C THR A 110 -11.59 -25.97 19.46
N GLN A 111 -11.47 -26.98 18.61
CA GLN A 111 -11.80 -26.91 17.20
C GLN A 111 -13.23 -27.37 16.97
N LEU A 112 -13.94 -26.70 16.06
CA LEU A 112 -15.33 -26.98 15.76
C LEU A 112 -15.55 -27.01 14.26
N ARG A 113 -16.41 -27.94 13.82
CA ARG A 113 -16.94 -27.93 12.47
C ARG A 113 -18.44 -28.06 12.49
N PHE A 114 -19.07 -27.18 11.73
CA PHE A 114 -20.50 -27.15 11.51
C PHE A 114 -20.80 -27.57 10.07
N THR A 115 -21.72 -28.53 9.91
CA THR A 115 -22.20 -28.96 8.59
C THR A 115 -23.74 -28.91 8.56
N ASP A 116 -24.28 -28.27 7.53
CA ASP A 116 -25.72 -28.18 7.25
C ASP A 116 -26.08 -29.16 6.12
N TYR A 117 -26.83 -30.22 6.46
CA TYR A 117 -27.37 -31.22 5.52
C TYR A 117 -28.85 -30.98 5.18
N ASP A 118 -29.29 -29.72 5.21
CA ASP A 118 -30.66 -29.28 4.95
C ASP A 118 -31.66 -29.56 6.06
N SER A 119 -31.91 -30.83 6.34
CA SER A 119 -32.85 -31.30 7.37
C SER A 119 -32.17 -31.82 8.64
N LEU A 120 -30.84 -31.86 8.62
CA LEU A 120 -30.01 -32.39 9.70
C LEU A 120 -28.78 -31.49 9.85
N ILE A 121 -28.52 -31.08 11.08
CA ILE A 121 -27.33 -30.30 11.43
C ILE A 121 -26.38 -31.17 12.23
N HIS A 122 -25.10 -31.06 11.89
CA HIS A 122 -24.01 -31.74 12.55
C HIS A 122 -23.01 -30.72 13.09
N LEU A 123 -22.80 -30.75 14.40
CA LEU A 123 -21.69 -30.07 15.07
C LEU A 123 -20.73 -31.14 15.57
N GLU A 124 -19.52 -31.15 15.02
CA GLU A 124 -18.41 -31.94 15.54
C GLU A 124 -17.40 -31.00 16.20
N GLY A 125 -16.77 -31.48 17.28
CA GLY A 125 -15.75 -30.71 17.96
C GLY A 125 -14.66 -31.59 18.55
N GLN A 126 -13.48 -31.00 18.64
CA GLN A 126 -12.27 -31.60 19.17
C GLN A 126 -11.66 -30.65 20.19
N VAL A 127 -11.57 -31.09 21.43
CA VAL A 127 -10.96 -30.37 22.55
C VAL A 127 -9.57 -30.96 22.77
N THR A 128 -8.54 -30.14 22.66
CA THR A 128 -7.15 -30.51 22.96
C THR A 128 -6.80 -30.05 24.37
N LEU A 129 -6.19 -30.94 25.15
CA LEU A 129 -5.83 -30.70 26.54
C LEU A 129 -4.31 -30.80 26.66
N ASN A 130 -3.69 -29.80 27.28
CA ASN A 130 -2.25 -29.78 27.48
C ASN A 130 -1.91 -30.09 28.94
N ARG A 131 -0.97 -31.02 29.10
CA ARG A 131 -0.50 -31.56 30.37
C ARG A 131 0.98 -31.29 30.50
N MET A 132 1.31 -30.09 30.98
CA MET A 132 2.71 -29.71 31.19
C MET A 132 3.30 -30.31 32.47
N LEU A 133 2.46 -30.66 33.45
CA LEU A 133 2.85 -31.38 34.66
C LEU A 133 1.92 -32.58 34.91
N PRO A 134 2.38 -33.66 35.58
CA PRO A 134 1.54 -34.81 35.91
C PRO A 134 0.36 -34.40 36.82
N PRO A 135 -0.89 -34.70 36.44
CA PRO A 135 -2.05 -34.35 37.24
C PRO A 135 -2.04 -35.12 38.56
N THR A 136 -2.21 -34.41 39.67
CA THR A 136 -2.22 -34.97 41.02
C THR A 136 -3.60 -35.49 41.45
N ARG A 137 -4.63 -35.33 40.61
CA ARG A 137 -6.04 -35.62 40.90
C ARG A 137 -6.76 -36.18 39.68
N GLY A 138 -7.94 -36.76 39.90
CA GLY A 138 -8.86 -37.12 38.81
C GLY A 138 -9.51 -35.88 38.20
N TYR A 139 -9.65 -35.86 36.88
CA TYR A 139 -10.23 -34.76 36.12
C TYR A 139 -11.44 -35.22 35.31
N ARG A 140 -12.39 -34.32 35.06
CA ARG A 140 -13.51 -34.53 34.13
C ARG A 140 -13.53 -33.35 33.16
N VAL A 141 -13.85 -33.62 31.90
CA VAL A 141 -14.02 -32.57 30.89
C VAL A 141 -15.51 -32.43 30.64
N ILE A 142 -16.04 -31.23 30.82
CA ILE A 142 -17.45 -30.92 30.57
C ILE A 142 -17.49 -30.00 29.36
N VAL A 143 -18.11 -30.46 28.28
CA VAL A 143 -18.34 -29.64 27.09
C VAL A 143 -19.80 -29.25 27.09
N SER A 144 -20.09 -27.96 26.94
CA SER A 144 -21.46 -27.49 26.77
C SER A 144 -21.55 -26.42 25.69
N VAL A 145 -22.63 -26.46 24.91
CA VAL A 145 -22.98 -25.43 23.93
C VAL A 145 -24.25 -24.75 24.41
N GLN A 146 -24.18 -23.44 24.60
CA GLN A 146 -25.21 -22.63 25.23
C GLN A 146 -25.64 -21.50 24.27
N SER A 147 -26.95 -21.33 24.08
CA SER A 147 -27.52 -20.08 23.58
C SER A 147 -27.68 -19.08 24.73
N PRO A 148 -27.98 -17.80 24.44
CA PRO A 148 -28.31 -16.84 25.49
C PRO A 148 -29.49 -17.27 26.37
N GLU A 149 -30.39 -18.10 25.86
CA GLU A 149 -31.63 -18.52 26.52
C GLU A 149 -31.56 -19.93 27.14
N GLN A 150 -30.78 -20.86 26.57
CA GLN A 150 -30.76 -22.26 27.01
C GLN A 150 -29.48 -23.03 26.66
N THR A 151 -29.23 -24.13 27.36
CA THR A 151 -28.16 -25.09 26.99
C THR A 151 -28.69 -26.04 25.90
N ILE A 152 -28.01 -26.08 24.75
CA ILE A 152 -28.41 -26.89 23.59
C ILE A 152 -27.75 -28.27 23.63
N TYR A 153 -26.53 -28.32 24.15
CA TYR A 153 -25.76 -29.55 24.26
C TYR A 153 -24.90 -29.52 25.52
N ARG A 154 -24.78 -30.66 26.18
CA ARG A 154 -23.89 -30.84 27.34
C ARG A 154 -23.48 -32.30 27.46
N GLU A 155 -22.18 -32.55 27.52
CA GLU A 155 -21.62 -33.88 27.71
C GLU A 155 -20.47 -33.85 28.73
N ILE A 156 -20.30 -34.95 29.46
CA ILE A 156 -19.27 -35.09 30.50
C ILE A 156 -18.38 -36.29 30.14
N PHE A 157 -17.10 -36.01 29.96
CA PHE A 157 -16.08 -37.00 29.68
C PHE A 157 -15.28 -37.27 30.95
N SER A 158 -15.23 -38.54 31.37
CA SER A 158 -14.47 -38.99 32.55
C SER A 158 -13.41 -40.02 32.12
N PRO A 159 -12.13 -39.79 32.42
CA PRO A 159 -11.07 -40.74 32.06
C PRO A 159 -11.11 -41.98 32.98
N GLU A 160 -10.95 -43.17 32.40
CA GLU A 160 -10.93 -44.44 33.16
C GLU A 160 -9.57 -44.75 33.81
N LYS A 161 -8.45 -44.29 33.24
CA LYS A 161 -7.09 -44.56 33.74
C LYS A 161 -6.14 -43.37 33.65
N GLU A 162 -5.92 -42.85 32.44
CA GLU A 162 -5.06 -41.68 32.19
C GLU A 162 -5.93 -40.47 31.79
N PRO A 163 -5.51 -39.25 32.14
CA PRO A 163 -6.19 -38.03 31.69
C PRO A 163 -6.22 -37.95 30.16
N PHE A 164 -7.33 -37.44 29.61
CA PHE A 164 -7.46 -37.20 28.19
C PHE A 164 -6.37 -36.25 27.68
N ARG A 165 -5.79 -36.56 26.53
CA ARG A 165 -5.06 -35.58 25.71
C ARG A 165 -5.99 -34.84 24.75
N GLU A 166 -7.06 -35.52 24.38
CA GLU A 166 -8.02 -35.07 23.41
C GLU A 166 -9.39 -35.64 23.76
N VAL A 167 -10.42 -34.83 23.56
CA VAL A 167 -11.83 -35.21 23.70
C VAL A 167 -12.55 -34.79 22.44
N THR A 168 -13.17 -35.75 21.76
CA THR A 168 -14.02 -35.48 20.59
C THR A 168 -15.49 -35.64 20.97
N PHE A 169 -16.32 -34.80 20.36
CA PHE A 169 -17.76 -34.87 20.56
C PHE A 169 -18.51 -34.62 19.25
N SER A 170 -19.72 -35.17 19.18
CA SER A 170 -20.56 -35.08 17.99
C SER A 170 -22.01 -34.88 18.40
N TYR A 171 -22.61 -33.79 17.93
CA TYR A 171 -24.00 -33.44 18.17
C TYR A 171 -24.76 -33.37 16.85
N TRP A 172 -25.87 -34.12 16.79
CA TRP A 172 -26.76 -34.17 15.63
C TRP A 172 -28.14 -33.70 16.05
N THR A 173 -28.75 -32.81 15.28
CA THR A 173 -30.12 -32.34 15.54
C THR A 173 -30.90 -32.15 14.24
N ALA A 174 -32.19 -32.52 14.27
CA ALA A 174 -33.15 -32.24 13.20
C ALA A 174 -33.85 -30.89 13.38
N GLU A 175 -33.77 -30.29 14.58
CA GLU A 175 -34.20 -28.90 14.82
C GLU A 175 -33.02 -27.98 14.54
N SER A 176 -33.13 -27.18 13.46
CA SER A 176 -32.04 -26.29 13.08
C SER A 176 -31.94 -25.10 14.04
N PRO A 177 -30.82 -24.93 14.79
CA PRO A 177 -30.63 -23.73 15.59
C PRO A 177 -30.62 -22.49 14.68
N PRO A 178 -31.11 -21.33 15.16
CA PRO A 178 -30.98 -20.07 14.45
C PRO A 178 -29.56 -19.84 13.92
N THR A 179 -29.45 -19.63 12.61
CA THR A 179 -28.16 -19.42 11.94
C THR A 179 -27.74 -17.96 12.02
N TRP A 180 -26.42 -17.74 11.95
CA TRP A 180 -25.84 -16.41 11.85
C TRP A 180 -26.02 -15.87 10.43
N SER A 181 -26.50 -14.63 10.33
CA SER A 181 -26.41 -13.79 9.13
C SER A 181 -26.12 -12.34 9.54
N PRO A 182 -25.74 -11.47 8.61
CA PRO A 182 -25.59 -10.05 8.91
C PRO A 182 -26.87 -9.42 9.51
N GLU A 183 -28.05 -9.86 9.08
CA GLU A 183 -29.35 -9.36 9.57
C GLU A 183 -29.73 -9.96 10.93
N ALA A 184 -29.30 -11.20 11.20
CA ALA A 184 -29.60 -11.93 12.41
C ALA A 184 -28.32 -12.61 12.95
N PRO A 185 -27.44 -11.89 13.68
CA PRO A 185 -26.17 -12.41 14.15
C PRO A 185 -26.35 -13.30 15.40
N HIS A 186 -27.11 -14.40 15.27
CA HIS A 186 -27.29 -15.39 16.33
C HIS A 186 -25.96 -16.04 16.69
N ARG A 187 -25.66 -16.11 17.99
CA ARG A 187 -24.40 -16.64 18.52
C ARG A 187 -24.65 -17.53 19.72
N TYR A 188 -23.73 -18.45 19.90
CA TYR A 188 -23.68 -19.46 20.94
C TYR A 188 -22.33 -19.39 21.64
N TRP A 189 -22.24 -20.02 22.79
CA TRP A 189 -21.00 -20.21 23.52
C TRP A 189 -20.75 -21.68 23.66
N ILE A 190 -19.60 -22.14 23.21
CA ILE A 190 -19.08 -23.41 23.72
C ILE A 190 -18.24 -23.11 24.96
N GLU A 191 -18.56 -23.81 26.04
CA GLU A 191 -17.80 -23.81 27.28
C GLU A 191 -17.20 -25.20 27.47
N VAL A 192 -15.89 -25.24 27.64
CA VAL A 192 -15.14 -26.41 28.06
C VAL A 192 -14.66 -26.16 29.48
N SER A 193 -15.20 -26.91 30.43
CA SER A 193 -14.76 -26.89 31.84
C SER A 193 -13.92 -28.12 32.12
N LEU A 194 -12.75 -27.90 32.69
CA LEU A 194 -11.95 -28.95 33.29
C LEU A 194 -12.20 -28.96 34.79
N ASP A 195 -12.81 -30.04 35.29
CA ASP A 195 -13.20 -30.16 36.69
C ASP A 195 -12.29 -31.13 37.44
N SER A 196 -11.83 -30.73 38.63
CA SER A 196 -11.13 -31.60 39.58
C SER A 196 -11.86 -31.65 40.91
N ALA A 197 -12.14 -32.86 41.41
CA ALA A 197 -12.88 -33.08 42.66
C ALA A 197 -14.22 -32.31 42.75
N GLY A 198 -14.91 -32.14 41.61
CA GLY A 198 -16.19 -31.43 41.53
C GLY A 198 -16.09 -29.90 41.53
N LYS A 199 -14.89 -29.34 41.33
CA LYS A 199 -14.69 -27.90 41.15
C LYS A 199 -14.01 -27.61 39.81
N PRO A 200 -14.43 -26.58 39.07
CA PRO A 200 -13.73 -26.16 37.85
C PRO A 200 -12.33 -25.65 38.20
N VAL A 201 -11.32 -26.16 37.50
CA VAL A 201 -9.92 -25.71 37.60
C VAL A 201 -9.49 -24.87 36.41
N ASP A 202 -10.09 -25.09 35.24
CA ASP A 202 -9.93 -24.28 34.04
C ASP A 202 -11.27 -24.24 33.31
N VAL A 203 -11.64 -23.07 32.79
CA VAL A 203 -12.88 -22.88 32.03
C VAL A 203 -12.56 -22.03 30.83
N ARG A 204 -12.72 -22.62 29.65
CA ARG A 204 -12.55 -21.91 28.37
C ARG A 204 -13.90 -21.73 27.72
N ARG A 205 -14.18 -20.49 27.33
CA ARG A 205 -15.38 -20.11 26.58
C ARG A 205 -14.95 -19.52 25.25
N GLN A 206 -15.54 -20.01 24.17
CA GLN A 206 -15.37 -19.39 22.85
C GLN A 206 -16.74 -19.17 22.20
N PRO A 207 -16.93 -18.05 21.48
CA PRO A 207 -18.15 -17.82 20.72
C PRO A 207 -18.21 -18.78 19.53
N VAL A 208 -19.41 -19.18 19.15
CA VAL A 208 -19.68 -20.04 18.00
C VAL A 208 -20.93 -19.52 17.31
N ALA A 209 -20.95 -19.53 15.98
CA ALA A 209 -22.14 -19.17 15.22
C ALA A 209 -22.35 -20.17 14.08
N PHE A 210 -23.58 -20.65 13.93
CA PHE A 210 -23.93 -21.61 12.89
C PHE A 210 -24.17 -20.91 11.56
N ARG A 211 -23.32 -21.14 10.56
CA ARG A 211 -23.54 -20.64 9.20
C ARG A 211 -22.80 -21.49 8.17
N THR A 212 -23.22 -21.37 6.91
CA THR A 212 -22.45 -21.88 5.75
C THR A 212 -22.14 -20.75 4.79
N VAL A 213 -20.93 -20.73 4.24
CA VAL A 213 -20.56 -19.85 3.14
C VAL A 213 -19.93 -20.70 2.03
N ALA A 214 -20.34 -20.49 0.80
CA ALA A 214 -19.83 -21.23 -0.34
C ALA A 214 -19.87 -20.40 -1.61
N VAL A 215 -19.00 -20.72 -2.56
CA VAL A 215 -19.14 -20.27 -3.95
C VAL A 215 -19.56 -21.46 -4.79
N GLN A 216 -20.73 -21.37 -5.41
CA GLN A 216 -21.27 -22.42 -6.28
C GLN A 216 -21.73 -21.80 -7.60
N GLN A 217 -21.26 -22.34 -8.73
CA GLN A 217 -21.61 -21.82 -10.07
C GLN A 217 -21.44 -20.29 -10.17
N HIS A 218 -20.27 -19.79 -9.75
CA HIS A 218 -19.95 -18.36 -9.67
C HIS A 218 -20.88 -17.54 -8.74
N THR A 219 -21.62 -18.18 -7.85
CA THR A 219 -22.54 -17.49 -6.92
C THR A 219 -22.04 -17.61 -5.49
N LEU A 220 -21.88 -16.47 -4.80
CA LEU A 220 -21.59 -16.44 -3.37
C LEU A 220 -22.88 -16.69 -2.60
N LEU A 221 -22.88 -17.73 -1.78
CA LEU A 221 -23.99 -18.18 -0.99
C LEU A 221 -23.67 -18.02 0.50
N LEU A 222 -24.61 -17.48 1.26
CA LEU A 222 -24.66 -17.54 2.72
C LEU A 222 -25.89 -18.37 3.10
N ASN A 223 -25.72 -19.40 3.92
CA ASN A 223 -26.80 -20.30 4.34
C ASN A 223 -27.61 -20.82 3.13
N ARG A 224 -26.88 -21.24 2.09
CA ARG A 224 -27.41 -21.76 0.79
C ARG A 224 -28.22 -20.75 -0.04
N ARG A 225 -28.23 -19.47 0.33
CA ARG A 225 -28.93 -18.40 -0.39
C ARG A 225 -27.94 -17.39 -0.95
N ARG A 226 -28.20 -16.90 -2.16
CA ARG A 226 -27.42 -15.81 -2.77
C ARG A 226 -27.43 -14.60 -1.84
N ILE A 227 -26.25 -14.03 -1.60
CA ILE A 227 -26.09 -12.81 -0.80
C ILE A 227 -25.53 -11.68 -1.67
N SER A 228 -26.09 -10.48 -1.49
CA SER A 228 -25.54 -9.26 -2.09
C SER A 228 -24.60 -8.57 -1.09
N VAL A 229 -23.33 -8.39 -1.46
CA VAL A 229 -22.29 -7.80 -0.62
C VAL A 229 -22.30 -6.28 -0.76
N GLN A 230 -22.75 -5.60 0.29
CA GLN A 230 -22.68 -4.15 0.46
C GLN A 230 -21.49 -3.86 1.35
N GLY A 231 -20.30 -3.75 0.74
CA GLY A 231 -19.03 -3.71 1.43
C GLY A 231 -18.39 -2.34 1.53
N VAL A 232 -17.56 -2.15 2.56
CA VAL A 232 -16.66 -0.99 2.69
C VAL A 232 -15.26 -1.45 3.10
N ASN A 233 -14.23 -0.83 2.52
CA ASN A 233 -12.85 -1.07 2.92
C ASN A 233 -12.57 -0.37 4.26
N TYR A 234 -11.99 -1.11 5.20
CA TYR A 234 -11.71 -0.66 6.55
C TYR A 234 -10.20 -0.58 6.79
N VAL A 235 -9.75 0.58 7.26
CA VAL A 235 -8.36 0.86 7.64
C VAL A 235 -8.37 1.34 9.08
N TYR A 236 -7.91 0.49 9.99
CA TYR A 236 -7.87 0.87 11.39
C TYR A 236 -6.76 1.88 11.67
N GLN A 237 -7.15 3.11 11.99
CA GLN A 237 -6.27 4.15 12.52
C GLN A 237 -7.05 5.03 13.49
N ASN A 238 -6.35 5.50 14.52
CA ASN A 238 -6.84 6.48 15.47
C ASN A 238 -6.86 7.89 14.87
N ILE A 239 -7.43 8.84 15.63
CA ILE A 239 -7.51 10.25 15.23
C ILE A 239 -6.12 10.86 15.01
N ASP A 240 -5.11 10.44 15.78
CA ASP A 240 -3.71 10.85 15.64
C ASP A 240 -2.94 10.07 14.55
N GLY A 241 -3.63 9.17 13.85
CA GLY A 241 -3.08 8.30 12.82
C GLY A 241 -2.33 7.07 13.34
N SER A 242 -2.28 6.86 14.67
CA SER A 242 -1.64 5.67 15.22
C SER A 242 -2.47 4.41 14.99
N GLU A 243 -1.80 3.26 14.88
CA GLU A 243 -2.46 1.94 14.84
C GLU A 243 -2.66 1.32 16.24
N LEU A 244 -2.51 2.11 17.32
CA LEU A 244 -2.76 1.63 18.68
C LEU A 244 -4.21 1.14 18.83
N PHE A 245 -4.38 -0.07 19.33
CA PHE A 245 -5.67 -0.76 19.28
C PHE A 245 -6.62 -0.38 20.43
N TYR A 246 -7.82 0.11 20.10
CA TYR A 246 -8.89 0.47 21.02
C TYR A 246 -10.21 -0.24 20.65
N PRO A 247 -10.64 -1.25 21.43
CA PRO A 247 -11.84 -2.03 21.13
C PRO A 247 -13.12 -1.18 21.00
N ASP A 248 -13.27 -0.14 21.82
CA ASP A 248 -14.47 0.72 21.82
C ASP A 248 -14.60 1.54 20.54
N LEU A 249 -13.47 2.02 20.00
CA LEU A 249 -13.45 2.73 18.72
C LEU A 249 -13.87 1.80 17.58
N ILE A 250 -13.36 0.57 17.57
CA ILE A 250 -13.74 -0.44 16.56
C ILE A 250 -15.20 -0.81 16.66
N ARG A 251 -15.73 -1.00 17.87
CA ARG A 251 -17.16 -1.25 18.07
C ARG A 251 -17.99 -0.12 17.51
N LYS A 252 -17.62 1.13 17.80
CA LYS A 252 -18.30 2.31 17.25
C LYS A 252 -18.21 2.36 15.72
N ASP A 253 -17.04 2.12 15.16
CA ASP A 253 -16.80 2.15 13.72
C ASP A 253 -17.66 1.09 13.01
N LEU A 254 -17.61 -0.17 13.46
CA LEU A 254 -18.38 -1.28 12.90
C LEU A 254 -19.89 -1.09 13.07
N GLN A 255 -20.36 -0.60 14.22
CA GLN A 255 -21.77 -0.25 14.41
C GLN A 255 -22.22 0.86 13.45
N THR A 256 -21.37 1.88 13.24
CA THR A 256 -21.67 2.97 12.31
C THR A 256 -21.74 2.46 10.87
N ILE A 257 -20.80 1.59 10.47
CA ILE A 257 -20.82 0.92 9.16
C ILE A 257 -22.15 0.17 8.97
N LYS A 258 -22.56 -0.62 9.97
CA LYS A 258 -23.82 -1.36 9.94
C LYS A 258 -25.04 -0.44 9.82
N GLN A 259 -25.07 0.65 10.59
CA GLN A 259 -26.13 1.65 10.55
C GLN A 259 -26.23 2.39 9.21
N GLN A 260 -25.12 2.49 8.46
CA GLN A 260 -25.09 3.07 7.12
C GLN A 260 -25.63 2.12 6.03
N GLY A 261 -26.00 0.90 6.38
CA GLY A 261 -26.60 -0.08 5.47
C GLY A 261 -25.60 -1.06 4.84
N PHE A 262 -24.32 -0.98 5.21
CA PHE A 262 -23.33 -1.98 4.80
C PHE A 262 -23.54 -3.29 5.58
N ASN A 263 -23.36 -4.41 4.89
CA ASN A 263 -23.41 -5.75 5.48
C ASN A 263 -22.04 -6.45 5.47
N ALA A 264 -21.01 -5.82 4.90
CA ALA A 264 -19.66 -6.36 4.83
C ALA A 264 -18.58 -5.31 5.07
N VAL A 265 -17.44 -5.76 5.60
CA VAL A 265 -16.21 -5.00 5.74
C VAL A 265 -15.06 -5.77 5.10
N ARG A 266 -14.21 -5.06 4.35
CA ARG A 266 -12.97 -5.61 3.81
C ARG A 266 -11.79 -4.96 4.53
N VAL A 267 -11.10 -5.75 5.35
CA VAL A 267 -9.87 -5.32 6.02
C VAL A 267 -8.75 -5.40 5.01
N ILE A 268 -8.10 -4.26 4.75
CA ILE A 268 -6.97 -4.17 3.82
C ILE A 268 -5.63 -4.06 4.56
N MET A 269 -4.55 -4.32 3.83
CA MET A 269 -3.19 -4.40 4.37
C MET A 269 -2.99 -5.58 5.31
N HIS A 270 -3.10 -5.43 6.62
CA HIS A 270 -2.72 -6.45 7.59
C HIS A 270 -3.92 -6.99 8.39
N PRO A 271 -3.82 -8.23 8.92
CA PRO A 271 -4.77 -8.74 9.89
C PRO A 271 -4.96 -7.81 11.07
N LEU A 272 -6.22 -7.57 11.41
CA LEU A 272 -6.53 -6.89 12.65
C LEU A 272 -6.51 -7.90 13.80
N PRO A 273 -6.43 -7.41 15.04
CA PRO A 273 -6.51 -8.26 16.21
C PRO A 273 -7.78 -9.09 16.32
N GLU A 274 -7.70 -10.22 17.04
CA GLU A 274 -8.81 -11.14 17.28
C GLU A 274 -10.11 -10.46 17.74
N VAL A 275 -10.00 -9.48 18.65
CA VAL A 275 -11.12 -8.71 19.17
C VAL A 275 -11.87 -7.90 18.08
N PHE A 276 -11.22 -7.52 16.98
CA PHE A 276 -11.91 -6.94 15.82
C PHE A 276 -12.92 -7.94 15.22
N TYR A 277 -12.49 -9.18 14.95
CA TYR A 277 -13.37 -10.20 14.36
C TYR A 277 -14.49 -10.58 15.32
N ARG A 278 -14.20 -10.68 16.62
CA ARG A 278 -15.24 -10.87 17.64
C ARG A 278 -16.31 -9.77 17.59
N ILE A 279 -15.90 -8.51 17.52
CA ILE A 279 -16.84 -7.37 17.44
C ILE A 279 -17.57 -7.36 16.08
N CYS A 280 -16.90 -7.71 14.99
CA CYS A 280 -17.50 -7.83 13.66
C CYS A 280 -18.60 -8.89 13.63
N ASP A 281 -18.34 -10.04 14.26
CA ASP A 281 -19.30 -11.14 14.45
C ASP A 281 -20.49 -10.73 15.33
N GLU A 282 -20.22 -9.99 16.42
CA GLU A 282 -21.24 -9.38 17.30
C GLU A 282 -22.18 -8.41 16.58
N VAL A 283 -21.62 -7.56 15.73
CA VAL A 283 -22.37 -6.52 15.01
C VAL A 283 -23.16 -7.10 13.84
N GLY A 284 -22.77 -8.27 13.32
CA GLY A 284 -23.39 -8.88 12.15
C GLY A 284 -22.90 -8.27 10.84
N LEU A 285 -21.58 -8.34 10.60
CA LEU A 285 -20.95 -7.93 9.34
C LEU A 285 -20.14 -9.11 8.77
N LEU A 286 -20.22 -9.31 7.45
CA LEU A 286 -19.30 -10.20 6.74
C LEU A 286 -17.91 -9.56 6.72
N CYS A 287 -16.89 -10.27 7.17
CA CYS A 287 -15.51 -9.84 7.14
C CYS A 287 -14.77 -10.52 5.98
N PHE A 288 -14.18 -9.71 5.12
CA PHE A 288 -13.26 -10.12 4.06
C PHE A 288 -11.86 -9.65 4.49
N GLN A 289 -10.91 -10.56 4.61
CA GLN A 289 -9.58 -10.23 5.10
C GLN A 289 -8.54 -10.34 3.98
N ASP A 290 -7.99 -9.22 3.52
CA ASP A 290 -6.83 -9.25 2.63
C ASP A 290 -5.56 -9.61 3.39
N LEU A 291 -4.62 -10.26 2.69
CA LEU A 291 -3.28 -10.48 3.21
C LEU A 291 -2.33 -9.39 2.71
N PRO A 292 -1.37 -8.94 3.55
CA PRO A 292 -0.43 -7.84 3.23
C PRO A 292 0.65 -8.21 2.20
N PHE A 293 0.39 -9.24 1.39
CA PHE A 293 1.24 -9.66 0.32
C PHE A 293 0.98 -8.81 -0.92
N VAL A 294 1.69 -7.68 -0.96
CA VAL A 294 1.73 -6.80 -2.14
C VAL A 294 2.75 -7.37 -3.11
N LEU A 295 2.29 -7.88 -4.25
CA LEU A 295 3.16 -8.34 -5.33
C LEU A 295 3.31 -7.23 -6.38
N PRO A 296 4.35 -6.38 -6.36
CA PRO A 296 4.85 -5.82 -7.61
C PRO A 296 5.48 -7.01 -8.35
N GLY A 297 4.68 -7.58 -9.23
CA GLY A 297 4.89 -8.94 -9.70
C GLY A 297 6.16 -9.11 -10.51
N GLY A 298 6.96 -10.11 -10.16
CA GLY A 298 8.13 -10.54 -10.95
C GLY A 298 9.36 -10.96 -10.15
N ALA A 299 9.48 -10.60 -8.87
CA ALA A 299 10.58 -11.08 -8.05
C ALA A 299 10.37 -12.55 -7.63
N GLU A 300 11.34 -13.43 -7.91
CA GLU A 300 11.23 -14.85 -7.59
C GLU A 300 11.15 -15.07 -6.06
N ILE A 301 10.18 -15.88 -5.61
CA ILE A 301 9.94 -16.17 -4.19
C ILE A 301 11.19 -16.73 -3.48
N HIS A 302 12.15 -17.34 -4.19
CA HIS A 302 13.40 -17.81 -3.59
C HIS A 302 14.30 -16.68 -3.06
N GLN A 303 14.23 -15.47 -3.64
CA GLN A 303 14.88 -14.27 -3.08
C GLN A 303 14.17 -13.78 -1.79
N TYR A 304 13.00 -14.35 -1.50
CA TYR A 304 12.03 -13.93 -0.50
C TYR A 304 11.51 -15.10 0.35
N ALA A 305 12.25 -16.20 0.48
CA ALA A 305 11.82 -17.36 1.27
C ALA A 305 11.35 -16.99 2.71
N PRO A 306 11.98 -16.01 3.41
CA PRO A 306 11.47 -15.51 4.68
C PRO A 306 10.11 -14.78 4.57
N LEU A 307 9.89 -14.00 3.51
CA LEU A 307 8.64 -13.29 3.26
C LEU A 307 7.50 -14.26 2.95
N PHE A 308 7.77 -15.28 2.13
CA PHE A 308 6.78 -16.32 1.84
C PHE A 308 6.44 -17.11 3.10
N ARG A 309 7.43 -17.49 3.93
CA ARG A 309 7.17 -18.10 5.23
C ARG A 309 6.26 -17.23 6.11
N ARG A 310 6.53 -15.93 6.22
CA ARG A 310 5.67 -15.00 6.97
C ARG A 310 4.27 -14.91 6.41
N TRP A 311 4.14 -14.88 5.08
CA TRP A 311 2.83 -14.92 4.44
C TRP A 311 2.07 -16.20 4.79
N GLN A 312 2.74 -17.36 4.81
CA GLN A 312 2.14 -18.63 5.26
C GLN A 312 1.68 -18.55 6.72
N GLU A 313 2.50 -17.98 7.61
CA GLU A 313 2.15 -17.76 9.03
C GLU A 313 0.91 -16.87 9.19
N TYR A 314 0.82 -15.79 8.41
CA TYR A 314 -0.39 -14.95 8.37
C TYR A 314 -1.61 -15.69 7.83
N TYR A 315 -1.46 -16.43 6.73
CA TYR A 315 -2.55 -17.18 6.14
C TYR A 315 -3.11 -18.20 7.16
N GLN A 316 -2.22 -18.93 7.85
CA GLN A 316 -2.59 -19.86 8.91
C GLN A 316 -3.19 -19.15 10.14
N HIS A 317 -2.72 -17.95 10.48
CA HIS A 317 -3.34 -17.16 11.55
C HIS A 317 -4.78 -16.77 11.21
N ILE A 318 -5.02 -16.26 9.99
CA ILE A 318 -6.37 -15.94 9.53
C ILE A 318 -7.24 -17.19 9.43
N ALA A 319 -6.71 -18.32 8.93
CA ALA A 319 -7.44 -19.58 8.88
C ALA A 319 -7.95 -20.01 10.26
N ARG A 320 -7.11 -19.94 11.30
CA ARG A 320 -7.51 -20.22 12.69
C ARG A 320 -8.57 -19.25 13.21
N LEU A 321 -8.47 -17.96 12.86
CA LEU A 321 -9.51 -17.00 13.19
C LEU A 321 -10.83 -17.29 12.45
N ALA A 322 -10.74 -17.79 11.22
CA ALA A 322 -11.87 -18.15 10.39
C ALA A 322 -12.69 -19.33 10.96
N GLU A 323 -12.00 -20.27 11.59
CA GLU A 323 -12.61 -21.40 12.31
C GLU A 323 -13.33 -20.95 13.59
N ARG A 324 -12.88 -19.85 14.20
CA ARG A 324 -13.42 -19.33 15.47
C ARG A 324 -14.51 -18.26 15.30
N TYR A 325 -14.43 -17.45 14.24
CA TYR A 325 -15.29 -16.28 14.05
C TYR A 325 -16.11 -16.36 12.77
N SER A 326 -17.42 -16.47 12.94
CA SER A 326 -18.36 -16.60 11.83
C SER A 326 -18.42 -15.35 10.94
N CYS A 327 -18.04 -14.17 11.39
CA CYS A 327 -17.93 -13.02 10.48
C CYS A 327 -16.99 -13.28 9.30
N LEU A 328 -15.91 -14.06 9.45
CA LEU A 328 -14.87 -14.19 8.43
C LEU A 328 -15.35 -15.03 7.24
N SER A 329 -15.87 -14.35 6.23
CA SER A 329 -16.67 -14.95 5.15
C SER A 329 -15.86 -15.18 3.88
N ALA A 330 -14.71 -14.53 3.73
CA ALA A 330 -13.76 -14.83 2.66
C ALA A 330 -12.32 -14.45 3.04
N MET A 331 -11.36 -15.22 2.55
CA MET A 331 -9.93 -15.03 2.80
C MET A 331 -9.21 -14.52 1.54
N GLY A 332 -8.66 -13.33 1.64
CA GLY A 332 -7.83 -12.74 0.61
C GLY A 332 -6.44 -13.37 0.63
N VAL A 333 -5.97 -13.79 -0.54
CA VAL A 333 -4.69 -14.48 -0.68
C VAL A 333 -3.54 -13.50 -0.95
N ALA A 334 -3.82 -12.41 -1.65
CA ALA A 334 -2.87 -11.36 -1.95
C ALA A 334 -3.58 -10.02 -2.18
N TYR A 335 -2.90 -8.92 -1.85
CA TYR A 335 -3.32 -7.56 -2.14
C TYR A 335 -2.53 -7.01 -3.33
N TYR A 336 -3.19 -6.81 -4.48
CA TYR A 336 -2.56 -6.47 -5.78
C TYR A 336 -1.72 -7.59 -6.39
N MET A 337 -2.38 -8.61 -6.95
CA MET A 337 -1.72 -9.74 -7.63
C MET A 337 -1.30 -9.45 -9.10
N ASN A 338 -1.56 -8.25 -9.62
CA ASN A 338 -1.31 -7.90 -11.03
C ASN A 338 0.19 -7.89 -11.37
N GLY A 339 0.68 -9.04 -11.80
CA GLY A 339 2.07 -9.29 -12.17
C GLY A 339 2.65 -10.59 -11.62
N ALA A 340 1.90 -11.37 -10.84
CA ALA A 340 2.40 -12.63 -10.29
C ALA A 340 2.94 -13.56 -11.39
N SER A 341 4.19 -14.02 -11.26
CA SER A 341 4.84 -14.89 -12.24
C SER A 341 4.20 -16.29 -12.25
N PRO A 342 4.29 -17.06 -13.35
CA PRO A 342 3.78 -18.43 -13.40
C PRO A 342 4.35 -19.35 -12.31
N THR A 343 5.57 -19.09 -11.85
CA THR A 343 6.18 -19.83 -10.72
C THR A 343 5.52 -19.46 -9.40
N GLN A 344 5.25 -18.17 -9.15
CA GLN A 344 4.55 -17.70 -7.95
C GLN A 344 3.13 -18.28 -7.89
N GLN A 345 2.42 -18.30 -9.00
CA GLN A 345 1.08 -18.90 -9.09
C GLN A 345 1.10 -20.40 -8.77
N ARG A 346 2.11 -21.15 -9.27
CA ARG A 346 2.26 -22.59 -8.97
C ARG A 346 2.57 -22.86 -7.49
N GLN A 347 3.45 -22.08 -6.88
CA GLN A 347 3.80 -22.24 -5.46
C GLN A 347 2.63 -21.87 -4.54
N LEU A 348 1.93 -20.79 -4.89
CA LEU A 348 0.72 -20.39 -4.17
C LEU A 348 -0.34 -21.48 -4.25
N LYS A 349 -0.59 -22.01 -5.45
CA LYS A 349 -1.49 -23.14 -5.67
C LYS A 349 -1.12 -24.33 -4.77
N ALA A 350 0.13 -24.79 -4.81
CA ALA A 350 0.59 -25.94 -4.03
C ALA A 350 0.42 -25.74 -2.51
N PHE A 351 0.61 -24.51 -2.02
CA PHE A 351 0.34 -24.18 -0.63
C PHE A 351 -1.15 -24.20 -0.30
N LEU A 352 -1.98 -23.56 -1.12
CA LEU A 352 -3.43 -23.49 -0.89
C LEU A 352 -4.09 -24.87 -0.93
N GLU A 353 -3.62 -25.78 -1.80
CA GLU A 353 -4.10 -27.18 -1.87
C GLU A 353 -3.87 -27.96 -0.56
N THR A 354 -2.88 -27.56 0.25
CA THR A 354 -2.46 -28.34 1.44
C THR A 354 -2.81 -27.69 2.78
N GLN A 355 -3.16 -26.39 2.79
CA GLN A 355 -3.27 -25.60 4.04
C GLN A 355 -4.57 -24.80 4.16
N SER A 356 -5.51 -24.91 3.21
CA SER A 356 -6.75 -24.13 3.25
C SER A 356 -7.76 -24.72 4.25
N PRO A 357 -8.38 -23.90 5.13
CA PRO A 357 -9.48 -24.36 5.96
C PRO A 357 -10.70 -24.71 5.07
N PRO A 358 -11.41 -25.81 5.36
CA PRO A 358 -12.58 -26.20 4.57
C PRO A 358 -13.72 -25.19 4.74
N GLY A 359 -14.43 -24.88 3.65
CA GLY A 359 -15.71 -24.15 3.71
C GLY A 359 -15.61 -22.61 3.78
N ILE A 360 -14.45 -22.03 3.46
CA ILE A 360 -14.28 -20.57 3.40
C ILE A 360 -13.75 -20.16 2.02
N PRO A 361 -14.51 -19.36 1.26
CA PRO A 361 -14.07 -18.86 -0.04
C PRO A 361 -12.77 -18.06 0.03
N ARG A 362 -11.96 -18.21 -1.02
CA ARG A 362 -10.68 -17.53 -1.20
C ARG A 362 -10.77 -16.56 -2.35
N TYR A 363 -10.16 -15.39 -2.18
CA TYR A 363 -10.15 -14.38 -3.23
C TYR A 363 -8.79 -13.72 -3.40
N VAL A 364 -8.62 -12.99 -4.50
CA VAL A 364 -7.45 -12.15 -4.75
C VAL A 364 -7.88 -10.73 -5.02
N SER A 365 -7.11 -9.78 -4.51
CA SER A 365 -7.32 -8.36 -4.76
C SER A 365 -6.41 -7.88 -5.88
N THR A 366 -6.97 -7.15 -6.85
CA THR A 366 -6.28 -6.78 -8.10
C THR A 366 -6.63 -5.35 -8.52
N LEU A 367 -5.74 -4.69 -9.25
CA LEU A 367 -5.98 -3.40 -9.93
C LEU A 367 -6.51 -3.59 -11.36
N LEU A 368 -6.24 -4.74 -11.96
CA LEU A 368 -6.70 -5.11 -13.30
C LEU A 368 -7.33 -6.52 -13.25
N PRO A 369 -8.32 -6.83 -14.10
CA PRO A 369 -8.88 -8.18 -14.15
C PRO A 369 -7.81 -9.20 -14.51
N LEU A 370 -7.73 -10.31 -13.76
CA LEU A 370 -6.92 -11.45 -14.15
C LEU A 370 -7.65 -12.20 -15.28
N LYS A 371 -7.00 -12.30 -16.44
CA LYS A 371 -7.57 -13.00 -17.61
C LYS A 371 -7.61 -14.52 -17.45
N THR A 372 -6.71 -15.06 -16.64
CA THR A 372 -6.62 -16.50 -16.34
C THR A 372 -7.08 -16.75 -14.91
N ALA A 373 -8.03 -17.67 -14.74
CA ALA A 373 -8.42 -18.14 -13.42
C ALA A 373 -7.21 -18.69 -12.67
N VAL A 374 -7.02 -18.25 -11.43
CA VAL A 374 -5.99 -18.80 -10.55
C VAL A 374 -6.60 -20.03 -9.89
N PRO A 375 -6.00 -21.23 -10.03
CA PRO A 375 -6.50 -22.42 -9.35
C PRO A 375 -6.57 -22.18 -7.84
N GLU A 376 -7.56 -22.75 -7.17
CA GLU A 376 -7.80 -22.55 -5.73
C GLU A 376 -8.25 -21.15 -5.31
N ILE A 377 -8.61 -20.27 -6.26
CA ILE A 377 -9.21 -18.96 -5.98
C ILE A 377 -10.66 -18.95 -6.49
N ASP A 378 -11.60 -18.61 -5.61
CA ASP A 378 -13.03 -18.65 -5.90
C ASP A 378 -13.53 -17.40 -6.64
N PHE A 379 -12.94 -16.23 -6.35
CA PHE A 379 -13.27 -14.97 -7.04
C PHE A 379 -12.18 -13.90 -6.91
N GLN A 380 -12.36 -12.76 -7.58
CA GLN A 380 -11.45 -11.61 -7.49
C GLN A 380 -12.18 -10.35 -7.04
N ILE A 381 -11.48 -9.50 -6.29
CA ILE A 381 -11.90 -8.13 -5.98
C ILE A 381 -11.02 -7.16 -6.76
N ILE A 382 -11.63 -6.32 -7.61
CA ILE A 382 -10.91 -5.48 -8.58
C ILE A 382 -11.02 -4.02 -8.16
N ASP A 383 -9.94 -3.47 -7.62
CA ASP A 383 -9.83 -2.10 -7.16
C ASP A 383 -9.76 -1.11 -8.34
N VAL A 384 -10.84 -0.36 -8.56
CA VAL A 384 -10.97 0.57 -9.69
C VAL A 384 -10.26 1.90 -9.40
N ILE A 385 -9.16 2.15 -10.12
CA ILE A 385 -8.28 3.31 -9.87
C ILE A 385 -8.80 4.62 -10.52
N LYS A 386 -9.50 4.55 -11.67
CA LYS A 386 -9.96 5.74 -12.42
C LYS A 386 -11.15 6.39 -11.70
N ARG A 387 -10.82 7.32 -10.79
CA ARG A 387 -11.79 8.13 -10.03
C ARG A 387 -12.64 8.96 -11.00
N GLY A 388 -13.96 8.86 -10.91
CA GLY A 388 -14.92 9.64 -11.72
C GLY A 388 -15.43 9.00 -13.03
N GLN A 389 -14.90 7.84 -13.47
CA GLN A 389 -15.37 7.10 -14.68
C GLN A 389 -15.75 5.64 -14.39
N ALA A 390 -16.19 5.35 -13.16
CA ALA A 390 -16.40 3.98 -12.70
C ALA A 390 -17.45 3.20 -13.51
N GLU A 391 -18.46 3.88 -14.06
CA GLU A 391 -19.49 3.30 -14.93
C GLU A 391 -18.89 2.59 -16.16
N ASP A 392 -18.04 3.31 -16.90
CA ASP A 392 -17.38 2.80 -18.10
C ASP A 392 -16.46 1.62 -17.76
N GLU A 393 -15.80 1.69 -16.60
CA GLU A 393 -14.91 0.65 -16.11
C GLU A 393 -15.68 -0.62 -15.75
N PHE A 394 -16.86 -0.54 -15.16
CA PHE A 394 -17.69 -1.71 -14.88
C PHE A 394 -18.19 -2.40 -16.15
N GLN A 395 -18.62 -1.62 -17.15
CA GLN A 395 -19.00 -2.17 -18.45
C GLN A 395 -17.83 -2.88 -19.14
N LYS A 396 -16.61 -2.33 -19.03
CA LYS A 396 -15.39 -2.99 -19.53
C LYS A 396 -15.09 -4.28 -18.77
N LEU A 397 -15.17 -4.27 -17.44
CA LEU A 397 -14.94 -5.46 -16.60
C LEU A 397 -15.91 -6.59 -16.97
N TYR A 398 -17.20 -6.27 -17.12
CA TYR A 398 -18.20 -7.25 -17.56
C TYR A 398 -17.84 -7.89 -18.90
N ARG A 399 -17.53 -7.09 -19.93
CA ARG A 399 -17.16 -7.60 -21.26
C ARG A 399 -15.97 -8.56 -21.24
N LEU A 400 -15.08 -8.42 -20.26
CA LEU A 400 -13.85 -9.20 -20.16
C LEU A 400 -14.00 -10.44 -19.27
N LEU A 401 -14.79 -10.35 -18.20
CA LEU A 401 -14.93 -11.42 -17.20
C LEU A 401 -16.15 -12.30 -17.43
N GLY A 402 -17.14 -11.82 -18.18
CA GLY A 402 -18.38 -12.56 -18.44
C GLY A 402 -19.10 -12.92 -17.14
N ASP A 403 -19.36 -14.21 -16.94
CA ASP A 403 -20.12 -14.74 -15.81
C ASP A 403 -19.28 -15.10 -14.57
N GLN A 404 -17.97 -14.82 -14.59
CA GLN A 404 -17.11 -15.04 -13.42
C GLN A 404 -17.60 -14.22 -12.22
N LEU A 405 -17.45 -14.76 -11.01
CA LEU A 405 -17.70 -14.01 -9.79
C LEU A 405 -16.58 -13.00 -9.57
N TYR A 406 -16.93 -11.72 -9.48
CA TYR A 406 -16.03 -10.67 -9.06
C TYR A 406 -16.78 -9.58 -8.29
N PHE A 407 -16.02 -8.84 -7.48
CA PHE A 407 -16.51 -7.65 -6.81
C PHE A 407 -15.66 -6.47 -7.25
N PRO A 408 -16.23 -5.39 -7.77
CA PRO A 408 -15.49 -4.14 -7.87
C PRO A 408 -15.16 -3.67 -6.44
N GLY A 409 -13.90 -3.29 -6.21
CA GLY A 409 -13.42 -2.63 -5.01
C GLY A 409 -12.84 -1.26 -5.35
N GLY A 410 -12.35 -0.53 -4.35
CA GLY A 410 -11.39 0.55 -4.60
C GLY A 410 -11.96 1.87 -5.13
N PHE A 411 -13.26 1.96 -5.43
CA PHE A 411 -13.85 3.22 -5.89
C PHE A 411 -13.93 4.22 -4.74
N SER A 412 -13.21 5.31 -4.93
CA SER A 412 -13.13 6.48 -4.07
C SER A 412 -13.65 7.68 -4.84
N PRO A 413 -14.36 8.61 -4.19
CA PRO A 413 -14.66 9.88 -4.82
C PRO A 413 -13.37 10.65 -5.14
N ASP A 414 -13.40 11.49 -6.17
CA ASP A 414 -12.24 12.30 -6.55
C ASP A 414 -12.18 13.63 -5.77
N PHE A 415 -11.54 13.61 -4.59
CA PHE A 415 -11.33 14.79 -3.74
C PHE A 415 -9.98 15.50 -3.97
N LEU A 416 -9.29 15.20 -5.07
CA LEU A 416 -7.89 15.57 -5.27
C LEU A 416 -7.65 17.06 -5.61
N HIS A 417 -8.34 18.01 -4.96
CA HIS A 417 -8.03 19.43 -5.09
C HIS A 417 -8.04 20.19 -3.74
N PRO A 418 -6.87 20.63 -3.25
CA PRO A 418 -6.73 21.26 -1.94
C PRO A 418 -7.02 22.77 -1.93
N THR A 419 -7.38 23.42 -3.05
CA THR A 419 -7.34 24.90 -3.16
C THR A 419 -8.61 25.59 -3.67
N ALA A 420 -9.76 24.91 -3.81
CA ALA A 420 -10.98 25.60 -4.26
C ALA A 420 -11.87 26.01 -3.07
N PRO A 421 -12.36 27.26 -2.99
CA PRO A 421 -13.38 27.67 -2.01
C PRO A 421 -14.74 26.94 -2.19
N ASP A 422 -15.00 26.38 -3.37
CA ASP A 422 -16.23 25.63 -3.75
C ASP A 422 -16.17 24.11 -3.47
N ASP A 423 -15.28 23.70 -2.57
CA ASP A 423 -14.95 22.29 -2.28
C ASP A 423 -16.10 21.48 -1.63
N SER A 424 -17.13 22.12 -1.07
CA SER A 424 -18.29 21.42 -0.52
C SER A 424 -19.21 20.88 -1.63
N LEU A 425 -19.53 21.70 -2.63
CA LEU A 425 -20.42 21.33 -3.73
C LEU A 425 -19.78 20.28 -4.64
N ARG A 426 -18.49 20.43 -4.95
CA ARG A 426 -17.73 19.43 -5.72
C ARG A 426 -17.66 18.09 -5.01
N ARG A 427 -17.39 18.09 -3.70
CA ARG A 427 -17.46 16.87 -2.88
C ARG A 427 -18.83 16.22 -2.95
N GLN A 428 -19.90 17.00 -2.78
CA GLN A 428 -21.27 16.50 -2.87
C GLN A 428 -21.59 15.90 -4.24
N MET A 429 -21.10 16.48 -5.34
CA MET A 429 -21.29 15.95 -6.69
C MET A 429 -20.57 14.62 -6.92
N GLU A 430 -19.29 14.51 -6.53
CA GLU A 430 -18.53 13.26 -6.64
C GLU A 430 -19.10 12.14 -5.76
N PHE A 431 -19.53 12.47 -4.54
CA PHE A 431 -20.23 11.53 -3.69
C PHE A 431 -21.60 11.12 -4.26
N ARG A 432 -22.36 12.04 -4.88
CA ARG A 432 -23.63 11.71 -5.56
C ARG A 432 -23.41 10.76 -6.72
N ARG A 433 -22.37 10.97 -7.55
CA ARG A 433 -21.99 10.03 -8.62
C ARG A 433 -21.69 8.63 -8.07
N LEU A 434 -20.93 8.56 -6.98
CA LEU A 434 -20.62 7.30 -6.30
C LEU A 434 -21.88 6.60 -5.75
N LEU A 435 -22.85 7.36 -5.23
CA LEU A 435 -24.12 6.81 -4.79
C LEU A 435 -25.00 6.32 -5.95
N THR A 436 -25.12 7.08 -7.05
CA THR A 436 -25.88 6.65 -8.22
C THR A 436 -25.33 5.33 -8.77
N LEU A 437 -24.01 5.22 -8.83
CA LEU A 437 -23.30 3.99 -9.18
C LEU A 437 -23.65 2.84 -8.21
N TYR A 438 -23.62 3.10 -6.91
CA TYR A 438 -24.01 2.15 -5.85
C TYR A 438 -25.46 1.65 -6.03
N GLU A 439 -26.40 2.56 -6.30
CA GLU A 439 -27.81 2.20 -6.50
C GLU A 439 -28.00 1.36 -7.76
N GLY A 440 -27.31 1.71 -8.85
CA GLY A 440 -27.35 0.92 -10.08
C GLY A 440 -26.79 -0.50 -9.88
N LEU A 441 -25.70 -0.64 -9.12
CA LEU A 441 -25.13 -1.94 -8.77
C LEU A 441 -26.11 -2.78 -7.96
N ASN A 442 -26.86 -2.15 -7.05
CA ASN A 442 -27.82 -2.83 -6.18
C ASN A 442 -29.13 -3.21 -6.88
N ARG A 443 -29.50 -2.47 -7.93
CA ARG A 443 -30.68 -2.75 -8.76
C ARG A 443 -30.40 -3.74 -9.89
N ASN A 444 -29.17 -4.28 -9.98
CA ASN A 444 -28.70 -5.10 -11.10
C ASN A 444 -28.88 -4.40 -12.47
N GLU A 445 -28.72 -3.07 -12.51
CA GLU A 445 -28.80 -2.30 -13.76
C GLU A 445 -27.58 -2.57 -14.67
N PHE A 446 -26.52 -3.16 -14.10
CA PHE A 446 -25.32 -3.59 -14.82
C PHE A 446 -25.44 -5.05 -15.26
N PRO A 447 -25.06 -5.37 -16.51
CA PRO A 447 -25.05 -6.75 -16.98
C PRO A 447 -23.96 -7.57 -16.26
N GLY A 448 -24.26 -8.85 -15.98
CA GLY A 448 -23.32 -9.83 -15.41
C GLY A 448 -23.62 -10.30 -13.99
N ASN A 449 -22.73 -11.14 -13.47
CA ASN A 449 -22.86 -11.74 -12.14
C ASN A 449 -22.24 -10.87 -11.03
N LEU A 450 -22.61 -9.58 -11.02
CA LEU A 450 -22.26 -8.65 -9.95
C LEU A 450 -23.09 -9.00 -8.72
N GLN A 451 -22.41 -9.44 -7.65
CA GLN A 451 -23.04 -9.82 -6.38
C GLN A 451 -22.73 -8.85 -5.25
N GLY A 452 -22.27 -7.64 -5.57
CA GLY A 452 -21.94 -6.63 -4.57
C GLY A 452 -20.69 -5.85 -4.95
N HIS A 453 -20.14 -5.12 -3.98
CA HIS A 453 -19.02 -4.21 -4.20
C HIS A 453 -18.36 -3.78 -2.87
N PHE A 454 -17.19 -3.12 -2.94
CA PHE A 454 -16.51 -2.51 -1.78
C PHE A 454 -16.13 -1.03 -1.99
N VAL A 455 -16.71 -0.13 -1.19
CA VAL A 455 -16.38 1.30 -1.19
C VAL A 455 -15.01 1.56 -0.55
N PHE A 456 -14.14 2.35 -1.20
CA PHE A 456 -12.85 2.78 -0.65
C PHE A 456 -12.94 4.24 -0.18
N THR A 457 -12.97 4.56 1.12
CA THR A 457 -12.87 3.70 2.34
C THR A 457 -13.86 4.18 3.42
N TYR A 458 -13.97 3.45 4.52
CA TYR A 458 -14.80 3.88 5.66
C TYR A 458 -14.31 5.22 6.24
N ASN A 459 -13.04 5.32 6.62
CA ASN A 459 -12.47 6.51 7.26
C ASN A 459 -11.30 7.08 6.47
N ASP A 460 -11.14 8.40 6.58
CA ASP A 460 -9.86 9.04 6.26
C ASP A 460 -8.73 8.34 7.02
N HIS A 461 -7.57 8.25 6.38
CA HIS A 461 -6.40 7.57 6.92
C HIS A 461 -5.12 8.26 6.44
N PHE A 462 -4.02 8.04 7.14
CA PHE A 462 -2.71 8.53 6.76
C PHE A 462 -2.01 7.54 5.84
N LEU A 463 -1.32 8.07 4.83
CA LEU A 463 -0.51 7.32 3.89
C LEU A 463 0.96 7.35 4.29
N HIS A 464 1.73 6.38 3.80
CA HIS A 464 3.18 6.40 3.95
C HIS A 464 3.84 7.50 3.11
N PHE A 465 3.34 7.74 1.89
CA PHE A 465 3.76 8.84 1.03
C PHE A 465 2.63 9.86 0.89
N PRO A 466 2.92 11.18 0.90
CA PRO A 466 1.90 12.18 0.65
C PRO A 466 1.45 12.12 -0.81
N LEU A 467 0.14 12.32 -1.02
CA LEU A 467 -0.40 12.48 -2.38
C LEU A 467 0.06 13.82 -2.94
N LEU A 468 0.34 13.87 -4.25
CA LEU A 468 0.68 15.14 -4.90
C LEU A 468 -0.42 16.18 -4.66
N SER A 469 -1.68 15.79 -4.73
CA SER A 469 -2.82 16.67 -4.51
C SER A 469 -2.99 17.16 -3.06
N GLN A 470 -2.25 16.65 -2.09
CA GLN A 470 -2.38 17.04 -0.68
C GLN A 470 -1.20 17.90 -0.20
N ALA A 471 -0.26 18.24 -1.09
CA ALA A 471 0.98 18.90 -0.73
C ALA A 471 0.82 20.26 -0.01
N LEU A 472 -0.28 20.97 -0.29
CA LEU A 472 -0.60 22.28 0.32
C LEU A 472 -1.54 22.21 1.53
N SER A 473 -2.02 21.01 1.88
CA SER A 473 -2.94 20.86 3.02
C SER A 473 -2.17 20.96 4.35
N SER A 474 -2.89 21.23 5.44
CA SER A 474 -2.32 21.18 6.80
C SER A 474 -1.89 19.78 7.21
N GLU A 475 -2.38 18.74 6.52
CA GLU A 475 -2.13 17.33 6.79
C GLU A 475 -1.74 16.61 5.48
N PRO A 476 -0.53 16.82 4.94
CA PRO A 476 -0.17 16.39 3.58
C PRO A 476 -0.13 14.87 3.40
N PHE A 477 -0.05 14.12 4.50
CA PHE A 477 -0.07 12.65 4.52
C PHE A 477 -1.47 12.07 4.65
N ARG A 478 -2.49 12.90 4.91
CA ARG A 478 -3.87 12.43 5.01
C ARG A 478 -4.41 12.10 3.62
N ASN A 479 -5.12 10.99 3.54
CA ASN A 479 -5.96 10.61 2.41
C ASN A 479 -7.43 10.90 2.75
N PRO A 480 -7.99 12.04 2.30
CA PRO A 480 -9.32 12.49 2.71
C PRO A 480 -10.43 11.85 1.85
N VAL A 481 -10.45 10.51 1.77
CA VAL A 481 -11.36 9.75 0.90
C VAL A 481 -12.37 8.89 1.67
N GLY A 482 -12.45 9.06 2.99
CA GLY A 482 -13.35 8.31 3.84
C GLY A 482 -14.80 8.76 3.76
N LEU A 483 -15.73 7.83 3.94
CA LEU A 483 -17.15 8.14 4.25
C LEU A 483 -17.27 8.94 5.57
N VAL A 484 -16.33 8.73 6.48
CA VAL A 484 -16.16 9.51 7.72
C VAL A 484 -14.77 10.14 7.75
N ASN A 485 -14.64 11.29 8.41
CA ASN A 485 -13.33 11.93 8.59
C ASN A 485 -12.53 11.26 9.72
N LEU A 486 -11.32 11.74 10.00
CA LEU A 486 -10.47 11.21 11.07
C LEU A 486 -11.19 11.20 12.43
N GLN A 487 -12.01 12.22 12.72
CA GLN A 487 -12.80 12.32 13.97
C GLN A 487 -14.10 11.49 13.94
N ARG A 488 -14.26 10.59 12.96
CA ARG A 488 -15.46 9.76 12.74
C ARG A 488 -16.74 10.56 12.59
N ARG A 489 -16.65 11.82 12.14
CA ARG A 489 -17.82 12.59 11.70
C ARG A 489 -18.18 12.09 10.32
N VAL A 490 -19.44 11.67 10.19
CA VAL A 490 -20.02 11.26 8.92
C VAL A 490 -19.92 12.42 7.95
N GLN A 491 -19.10 12.25 6.92
CA GLN A 491 -19.00 13.21 5.81
C GLN A 491 -20.17 13.01 4.85
N PHE A 492 -20.70 11.79 4.80
CA PHE A 492 -21.82 11.39 3.96
C PHE A 492 -22.48 10.10 4.47
N SER A 493 -23.81 9.99 4.32
CA SER A 493 -24.55 8.75 4.61
C SER A 493 -25.36 8.30 3.38
N PRO A 494 -25.27 7.02 2.97
CA PRO A 494 -26.10 6.48 1.88
C PRO A 494 -27.60 6.74 2.05
N SER A 495 -28.11 6.73 3.29
CA SER A 495 -29.53 6.97 3.60
C SER A 495 -29.93 8.42 3.36
N SER A 496 -29.09 9.39 3.72
CA SER A 496 -29.34 10.83 3.51
C SER A 496 -29.35 11.23 2.03
N ALA A 497 -28.60 10.48 1.22
CA ALA A 497 -28.43 10.78 -0.18
C ALA A 497 -29.59 10.27 -1.04
N LYS A 498 -30.27 9.20 -0.58
CA LYS A 498 -31.55 8.74 -1.13
C LYS A 498 -32.63 9.82 -1.02
N THR A 499 -32.71 10.52 0.12
CA THR A 499 -33.64 11.64 0.33
C THR A 499 -33.29 12.87 -0.52
N ALA A 500 -32.00 13.07 -0.81
CA ALA A 500 -31.52 14.12 -1.70
C ALA A 500 -31.71 13.78 -3.20
N SER A 501 -31.86 12.50 -3.56
CA SER A 501 -32.16 12.04 -4.92
C SER A 501 -33.56 12.42 -5.38
N GLU A 502 -34.52 12.50 -4.45
CA GLU A 502 -35.93 12.79 -4.76
C GLU A 502 -36.20 14.29 -4.98
N ASN A 503 -35.29 15.18 -4.55
CA ASN A 503 -35.55 16.61 -4.43
C ASN A 503 -34.59 17.52 -5.23
N SER A 504 -33.85 17.03 -6.24
CA SER A 504 -32.93 17.89 -7.01
C SER A 504 -32.86 17.55 -8.50
N PRO A 505 -32.76 18.57 -9.38
CA PRO A 505 -32.63 18.36 -10.82
C PRO A 505 -31.28 17.73 -11.21
N ASP A 506 -31.29 17.04 -12.36
CA ASP A 506 -30.20 16.28 -12.99
C ASP A 506 -28.80 16.90 -12.81
N ALA A 507 -28.00 16.29 -11.92
CA ALA A 507 -26.58 16.60 -11.74
C ALA A 507 -25.66 15.64 -12.53
N SER A 508 -26.24 14.76 -13.36
CA SER A 508 -25.53 13.78 -14.19
C SER A 508 -24.71 14.43 -15.32
N SER A 509 -24.96 15.70 -15.65
CA SER A 509 -24.42 16.37 -16.85
C SER A 509 -23.45 17.54 -16.58
N GLY A 510 -23.18 17.88 -15.30
CA GLY A 510 -22.28 18.98 -14.97
C GLY A 510 -20.80 18.63 -15.14
N GLU A 511 -20.10 19.30 -16.07
CA GLU A 511 -18.63 19.29 -16.09
C GLU A 511 -18.09 19.90 -14.79
N LEU A 512 -17.17 19.20 -14.13
CA LEU A 512 -16.45 19.76 -12.98
C LEU A 512 -15.74 21.06 -13.41
N PRO A 513 -15.73 22.13 -12.60
CA PRO A 513 -15.05 23.37 -12.94
C PRO A 513 -13.60 23.08 -13.33
N GLN A 514 -13.27 23.26 -14.61
CA GLN A 514 -11.92 23.01 -15.10
C GLN A 514 -11.00 24.16 -14.69
N HIS A 515 -9.81 23.76 -14.23
CA HIS A 515 -8.54 24.51 -14.13
C HIS A 515 -8.59 26.00 -14.49
N HIS A 516 -8.19 26.86 -13.56
CA HIS A 516 -8.08 28.29 -13.83
C HIS A 516 -7.03 28.58 -14.93
N PRO A 517 -7.38 29.37 -15.96
CA PRO A 517 -6.43 29.79 -17.00
C PRO A 517 -5.26 30.63 -16.47
N MET A 518 -5.33 31.08 -15.21
CA MET A 518 -4.29 31.87 -14.55
C MET A 518 -2.97 31.10 -14.35
N ASP A 519 -3.02 29.77 -14.32
CA ASP A 519 -1.88 28.90 -13.99
C ASP A 519 -0.79 28.86 -15.07
N ALA A 520 -1.11 29.27 -16.31
CA ALA A 520 -0.18 29.23 -17.44
C ALA A 520 0.60 30.55 -17.62
N TYR A 521 0.08 31.68 -17.12
CA TYR A 521 0.66 33.00 -17.39
C TYR A 521 2.06 33.17 -16.82
N LEU A 522 2.36 32.54 -15.67
CA LEU A 522 3.69 32.62 -15.07
C LEU A 522 4.76 32.00 -15.98
N TYR A 523 4.51 30.80 -16.51
CA TYR A 523 5.42 30.11 -17.43
C TYR A 523 5.60 30.91 -18.72
N ILE A 524 4.49 31.42 -19.26
CA ILE A 524 4.50 32.24 -20.47
C ILE A 524 5.32 33.52 -20.25
N LEU A 525 5.08 34.24 -19.15
CA LEU A 525 5.77 35.48 -18.82
C LEU A 525 7.28 35.27 -18.63
N ILE A 526 7.69 34.30 -17.80
CA ILE A 526 9.10 34.00 -17.55
C ILE A 526 9.78 33.49 -18.82
N GLY A 527 9.09 32.67 -19.62
CA GLY A 527 9.57 32.20 -20.91
C GLY A 527 9.79 33.34 -21.91
N PHE A 528 8.84 34.29 -22.01
CA PHE A 528 8.99 35.48 -22.85
C PHE A 528 10.14 36.37 -22.38
N ILE A 529 10.27 36.59 -21.06
CA ILE A 529 11.40 37.34 -20.50
C ILE A 529 12.72 36.67 -20.87
N ASN A 530 12.85 35.35 -20.68
CA ASN A 530 14.07 34.60 -21.02
C ASN A 530 14.38 34.67 -22.52
N LEU A 531 13.36 34.49 -23.37
CA LEU A 531 13.50 34.60 -24.83
C LEU A 531 13.91 36.02 -25.24
N PHE A 532 13.28 37.05 -24.68
CA PHE A 532 13.57 38.45 -24.96
C PHE A 532 14.98 38.85 -24.53
N LEU A 533 15.40 38.47 -23.32
CA LEU A 533 16.77 38.67 -22.84
C LEU A 533 17.79 37.95 -23.72
N PHE A 534 17.48 36.73 -24.17
CA PHE A 534 18.31 36.00 -25.12
C PHE A 534 18.42 36.74 -26.46
N LEU A 535 17.31 37.19 -27.04
CA LEU A 535 17.28 37.92 -28.32
C LEU A 535 18.03 39.25 -28.26
N ILE A 536 17.82 40.05 -27.20
CA ILE A 536 18.59 41.28 -26.96
C ILE A 536 20.07 40.97 -26.89
N SER A 537 20.45 39.96 -26.10
CA SER A 537 21.86 39.62 -25.91
C SER A 537 22.50 39.11 -27.21
N TYR A 538 21.75 38.34 -28.00
CA TYR A 538 22.16 37.88 -29.32
C TYR A 538 22.31 39.03 -30.34
N GLN A 539 21.47 40.06 -30.27
CA GLN A 539 21.58 41.22 -31.15
C GLN A 539 22.72 42.17 -30.71
N ARG A 540 22.77 42.48 -29.41
CA ARG A 540 23.68 43.47 -28.81
C ARG A 540 25.12 42.99 -28.69
N TYR A 541 25.33 41.75 -28.25
CA TYR A 541 26.68 41.23 -27.98
C TYR A 541 27.21 40.43 -29.17
N ARG A 542 27.98 41.11 -30.04
CA ARG A 542 28.59 40.52 -31.24
C ARG A 542 29.39 39.26 -30.94
N ILE A 543 30.18 39.26 -29.86
CA ILE A 543 31.04 38.12 -29.46
C ILE A 543 30.18 36.92 -29.09
N PHE A 544 29.14 37.10 -28.27
CA PHE A 544 28.21 36.03 -27.91
C PHE A 544 27.55 35.42 -29.15
N ARG A 545 27.03 36.26 -30.06
CA ARG A 545 26.42 35.81 -31.32
C ARG A 545 27.38 35.01 -32.18
N GLN A 546 28.60 35.50 -32.39
CA GLN A 546 29.62 34.83 -33.18
C GLN A 546 30.00 33.48 -32.56
N ASN A 547 30.20 33.44 -31.24
CA ASN A 547 30.52 32.21 -30.51
C ASN A 547 29.38 31.20 -30.55
N LEU A 548 28.12 31.63 -30.39
CA LEU A 548 26.96 30.75 -30.50
C LEU A 548 26.83 30.15 -31.90
N GLN A 549 26.88 30.98 -32.94
CA GLN A 549 26.85 30.50 -34.33
C GLN A 549 28.03 29.58 -34.65
N TYR A 550 29.23 29.92 -34.19
CA TYR A 550 30.44 29.14 -34.43
C TYR A 550 30.38 27.79 -33.72
N SER A 551 29.95 27.76 -32.45
CA SER A 551 29.76 26.53 -31.69
C SER A 551 28.73 25.61 -32.34
N ILE A 552 27.66 26.13 -32.94
CA ILE A 552 26.62 25.32 -33.58
C ILE A 552 27.06 24.82 -34.96
N LYS A 553 27.57 25.71 -35.83
CA LYS A 553 27.92 25.37 -37.22
C LYS A 553 29.24 24.62 -37.37
N LYS A 554 30.24 24.95 -36.55
CA LYS A 554 31.60 24.39 -36.61
C LYS A 554 32.08 24.01 -35.20
N PRO A 555 31.41 23.04 -34.53
CA PRO A 555 31.67 22.71 -33.12
C PRO A 555 33.12 22.33 -32.85
N HIS A 556 33.77 21.59 -33.76
CA HIS A 556 35.18 21.19 -33.58
C HIS A 556 36.12 22.39 -33.44
N GLY A 557 36.10 23.31 -34.42
CA GLY A 557 36.96 24.49 -34.40
C GLY A 557 36.67 25.41 -33.21
N PHE A 558 35.40 25.50 -32.80
CA PHE A 558 35.04 26.23 -31.59
C PHE A 558 35.73 25.69 -30.34
N PHE A 559 35.73 24.37 -30.13
CA PHE A 559 36.39 23.76 -28.98
C PHE A 559 37.92 23.86 -29.05
N VAL A 560 38.52 23.87 -30.25
CA VAL A 560 39.98 24.07 -30.41
C VAL A 560 40.36 25.47 -29.94
N ASN A 561 39.62 26.49 -30.39
CA ASN A 561 39.86 27.87 -29.95
C ASN A 561 39.69 28.04 -28.42
N LEU A 562 38.86 27.22 -27.79
CA LEU A 562 38.63 27.24 -26.35
C LEU A 562 39.74 26.53 -25.58
N GLN A 563 40.30 25.45 -26.13
CA GLN A 563 41.50 24.77 -25.63
C GLN A 563 42.73 25.69 -25.71
N GLU A 564 42.94 26.33 -26.87
CA GLU A 564 44.02 27.28 -27.14
C GLU A 564 43.84 28.64 -26.45
N ARG A 565 42.71 28.84 -25.74
CA ARG A 565 42.37 30.09 -25.02
C ARG A 565 42.26 31.33 -25.89
N ILE A 566 42.06 31.13 -27.18
CA ILE A 566 41.75 32.20 -28.14
C ILE A 566 40.35 32.78 -27.83
N ILE A 567 39.44 31.94 -27.32
CA ILE A 567 38.10 32.34 -26.89
C ILE A 567 37.90 31.86 -25.44
N ILE A 568 37.89 32.78 -24.47
CA ILE A 568 37.50 32.48 -23.07
C ILE A 568 36.22 33.26 -22.74
N PRO A 569 35.05 32.73 -23.10
CA PRO A 569 33.82 33.49 -23.01
C PRO A 569 33.19 33.27 -21.63
N THR A 570 33.86 33.66 -20.53
CA THR A 570 33.37 33.34 -19.17
C THR A 570 32.00 33.98 -18.90
N LYS A 571 31.84 35.26 -19.23
CA LYS A 571 30.58 35.99 -19.01
C LYS A 571 29.47 35.44 -19.90
N GLU A 572 29.79 35.16 -21.16
CA GLU A 572 28.87 34.63 -22.15
C GLU A 572 28.48 33.18 -21.85
N SER A 573 29.40 32.37 -21.29
CA SER A 573 29.10 31.01 -20.85
C SER A 573 28.13 31.03 -19.68
N LEU A 574 28.33 31.91 -18.70
CA LEU A 574 27.41 32.08 -17.57
C LEU A 574 26.02 32.55 -18.03
N PHE A 575 25.96 33.49 -18.99
CA PHE A 575 24.69 33.92 -19.58
C PHE A 575 23.98 32.77 -20.31
N LEU A 576 24.70 32.02 -21.15
CA LEU A 576 24.15 30.87 -21.85
C LEU A 576 23.64 29.80 -20.88
N LEU A 577 24.40 29.51 -19.82
CA LEU A 577 24.00 28.59 -18.76
C LEU A 577 22.71 29.05 -18.08
N PHE A 578 22.60 30.34 -17.72
CA PHE A 578 21.39 30.90 -17.14
C PHE A 578 20.19 30.72 -18.08
N THR A 579 20.32 31.07 -19.35
CA THR A 579 19.25 30.91 -20.35
C THR A 579 18.81 29.45 -20.51
N ILE A 580 19.75 28.51 -20.60
CA ILE A 580 19.46 27.08 -20.71
C ILE A 580 18.82 26.56 -19.42
N ALA A 581 19.32 26.98 -18.26
CA ALA A 581 18.80 26.54 -16.97
C ALA A 581 17.37 27.03 -16.72
N VAL A 582 17.07 28.30 -17.01
CA VAL A 582 15.71 28.83 -16.92
C VAL A 582 14.78 28.11 -17.90
N ASN A 583 15.23 27.85 -19.13
CA ASN A 583 14.40 27.13 -20.10
C ASN A 583 14.12 25.68 -19.69
N GLY A 584 15.15 24.97 -19.22
CA GLY A 584 14.96 23.62 -18.68
C GLY A 584 14.03 23.62 -17.47
N ALA A 585 14.20 24.58 -16.56
CA ALA A 585 13.32 24.75 -15.41
C ALA A 585 11.86 24.97 -15.81
N LEU A 586 11.59 25.81 -16.82
CA LEU A 586 10.25 26.01 -17.38
C LEU A 586 9.65 24.69 -17.88
N VAL A 587 10.42 23.92 -18.66
CA VAL A 587 9.96 22.63 -19.20
C VAL A 587 9.65 21.63 -18.08
N PHE A 588 10.54 21.45 -17.10
CA PHE A 588 10.37 20.49 -16.01
C PHE A 588 9.24 20.89 -15.04
N SER A 589 9.18 22.16 -14.65
CA SER A 589 8.16 22.64 -13.72
C SER A 589 6.76 22.65 -14.35
N ALA A 590 6.63 23.05 -15.61
CA ALA A 590 5.38 22.96 -16.35
C ALA A 590 4.89 21.51 -16.48
N ALA A 591 5.79 20.56 -16.76
CA ALA A 591 5.43 19.14 -16.82
C ALA A 591 4.99 18.60 -15.46
N GLY A 592 5.73 18.90 -14.38
CA GLY A 592 5.37 18.49 -13.02
C GLY A 592 4.01 19.07 -12.58
N TYR A 593 3.77 20.34 -12.88
CA TYR A 593 2.49 21.00 -12.60
C TYR A 593 1.35 20.39 -13.41
N TYR A 594 1.55 20.11 -14.69
CA TYR A 594 0.55 19.46 -15.54
C TYR A 594 0.12 18.09 -14.98
N TYR A 595 1.08 17.25 -14.58
CA TYR A 595 0.81 15.92 -14.05
C TYR A 595 0.47 15.87 -12.55
N ARG A 596 0.29 17.01 -11.88
CA ARG A 596 0.10 17.09 -10.41
C ARG A 596 -1.08 16.28 -9.86
N ASN A 597 -2.11 16.05 -10.67
CA ASN A 597 -3.30 15.26 -10.30
C ASN A 597 -3.32 13.86 -10.96
N ASN A 598 -2.26 13.48 -11.68
CA ASN A 598 -2.21 12.20 -12.36
C ASN A 598 -1.77 11.10 -11.39
N PHE A 599 -2.63 10.10 -11.16
CA PHE A 599 -2.37 8.99 -10.24
C PHE A 599 -1.09 8.20 -10.60
N LEU A 600 -0.86 7.90 -11.89
CA LEU A 600 0.30 7.13 -12.32
C LEU A 600 1.60 7.92 -12.11
N PHE A 601 1.57 9.23 -12.37
CA PHE A 601 2.70 10.11 -12.08
C PHE A 601 2.98 10.21 -10.58
N ASP A 602 1.94 10.35 -9.76
CA ASP A 602 2.06 10.35 -8.31
C ASP A 602 2.68 9.03 -7.80
N TYR A 603 2.14 7.90 -8.25
CA TYR A 603 2.64 6.55 -7.95
C TYR A 603 4.11 6.38 -8.33
N LEU A 604 4.48 6.71 -9.58
CA LEU A 604 5.87 6.61 -10.05
C LEU A 604 6.80 7.50 -9.25
N LEU A 605 6.39 8.72 -8.95
CA LEU A 605 7.21 9.65 -8.18
C LEU A 605 7.45 9.12 -6.75
N SER A 606 6.47 8.46 -6.14
CA SER A 606 6.64 7.80 -4.83
C SER A 606 7.60 6.61 -4.91
N VAL A 607 7.53 5.81 -5.98
CA VAL A 607 8.47 4.70 -6.25
C VAL A 607 9.91 5.21 -6.49
N ILE A 608 10.07 6.38 -7.12
CA ILE A 608 11.39 6.96 -7.45
C ILE A 608 12.00 7.69 -6.24
N THR A 609 11.19 8.36 -5.42
CA THR A 609 11.70 9.18 -4.31
C THR A 609 12.09 8.37 -3.08
N ARG A 610 11.30 7.35 -2.71
CA ARG A 610 11.50 6.43 -1.56
C ARG A 610 11.55 7.04 -0.16
N SER A 611 11.85 8.33 -0.05
CA SER A 611 11.73 9.14 1.16
C SER A 611 10.40 9.91 1.11
N PRO A 612 9.52 9.72 2.10
CA PRO A 612 8.29 10.51 2.20
C PRO A 612 8.54 12.01 2.29
N GLU A 613 9.65 12.43 2.90
CA GLU A 613 10.08 13.82 3.03
C GLU A 613 10.52 14.40 1.68
N LEU A 614 11.32 13.64 0.91
CA LEU A 614 11.71 14.03 -0.44
C LEU A 614 10.50 14.12 -1.37
N LYS A 615 9.58 13.15 -1.27
CA LYS A 615 8.32 13.15 -2.00
C LYS A 615 7.48 14.38 -1.65
N TYR A 616 7.35 14.71 -0.37
CA TYR A 616 6.65 15.90 0.10
C TYR A 616 7.29 17.17 -0.47
N GLY A 617 8.62 17.31 -0.39
CA GLY A 617 9.34 18.46 -0.94
C GLY A 617 9.09 18.66 -2.43
N LEU A 618 9.13 17.58 -3.22
CA LEU A 618 8.80 17.65 -4.65
C LEU A 618 7.34 17.99 -4.90
N ALA A 619 6.41 17.42 -4.13
CA ALA A 619 4.99 17.74 -4.22
C ALA A 619 4.74 19.22 -3.91
N TYR A 620 5.37 19.76 -2.86
CA TYR A 620 5.32 21.16 -2.46
C TYR A 620 5.86 22.07 -3.57
N LEU A 621 7.01 21.73 -4.17
CA LEU A 621 7.54 22.47 -5.31
C LEU A 621 6.58 22.45 -6.50
N ILE A 622 6.02 21.29 -6.86
CA ILE A 622 5.06 21.16 -7.96
C ILE A 622 3.92 22.17 -7.79
N TRP A 623 3.36 22.33 -6.59
CA TRP A 623 2.29 23.29 -6.33
C TRP A 623 2.77 24.75 -6.19
N HIS A 624 4.03 24.99 -5.84
CA HIS A 624 4.63 26.32 -5.77
C HIS A 624 5.53 26.62 -6.97
N GLN A 625 4.88 26.89 -8.11
CA GLN A 625 5.53 27.08 -9.41
C GLN A 625 6.73 28.06 -9.41
N PRO A 626 6.68 29.26 -8.78
CA PRO A 626 7.84 30.17 -8.77
C PRO A 626 9.06 29.57 -8.06
N LEU A 627 8.83 28.89 -6.92
CA LEU A 627 9.89 28.24 -6.16
C LEU A 627 10.46 27.04 -6.93
N PHE A 628 9.60 26.25 -7.59
CA PHE A 628 10.04 25.14 -8.41
C PHE A 628 10.93 25.59 -9.57
N LEU A 629 10.58 26.68 -10.25
CA LEU A 629 11.41 27.25 -11.31
C LEU A 629 12.81 27.61 -10.80
N ILE A 630 12.90 28.24 -9.63
CA ILE A 630 14.18 28.62 -9.01
C ILE A 630 14.99 27.36 -8.67
N VAL A 631 14.39 26.40 -7.95
CA VAL A 631 15.07 25.17 -7.52
C VAL A 631 15.50 24.33 -8.72
N ALA A 632 14.66 24.19 -9.75
CA ALA A 632 14.99 23.44 -10.96
C ALA A 632 16.12 24.12 -11.74
N ALA A 633 16.10 25.46 -11.87
CA ALA A 633 17.18 26.20 -12.54
C ALA A 633 18.51 26.06 -11.79
N LEU A 634 18.50 26.19 -10.45
CA LEU A 634 19.69 25.97 -9.62
C LEU A 634 20.22 24.54 -9.72
N THR A 635 19.33 23.55 -9.74
CA THR A 635 19.70 22.14 -9.92
C THR A 635 20.39 21.91 -11.26
N ILE A 636 19.87 22.50 -12.35
CA ILE A 636 20.50 22.42 -13.67
C ILE A 636 21.86 23.13 -13.66
N ILE A 637 21.99 24.29 -13.02
CA ILE A 637 23.27 25.00 -12.87
C ILE A 637 24.29 24.11 -12.16
N VAL A 638 23.94 23.55 -10.99
CA VAL A 638 24.80 22.64 -10.22
C VAL A 638 25.21 21.42 -11.06
N PHE A 639 24.30 20.86 -11.85
CA PHE A 639 24.60 19.77 -12.77
C PHE A 639 25.71 20.14 -13.77
N PHE A 640 25.68 21.32 -14.38
CA PHE A 640 26.74 21.77 -15.30
C PHE A 640 28.09 21.99 -14.59
N TYR A 641 28.09 22.47 -13.34
CA TYR A 641 29.32 22.56 -12.53
C TYR A 641 29.87 21.17 -12.17
N GLY A 642 29.00 20.21 -11.85
CA GLY A 642 29.38 18.81 -11.63
C GLY A 642 29.98 18.16 -12.88
N LEU A 643 29.38 18.38 -14.05
CA LEU A 643 29.93 17.92 -15.32
C LEU A 643 31.32 18.53 -15.60
N ALA A 644 31.48 19.82 -15.33
CA ALA A 644 32.78 20.50 -15.46
C ALA A 644 33.84 19.91 -14.52
N LEU A 645 33.46 19.57 -13.28
CA LEU A 645 34.34 18.90 -12.32
C LEU A 645 34.76 17.52 -12.83
N ILE A 646 33.83 16.73 -13.37
CA ILE A 646 34.13 15.43 -13.98
C ILE A 646 35.12 15.58 -15.13
N ILE A 647 34.90 16.53 -16.06
CA ILE A 647 35.83 16.80 -17.16
C ILE A 647 37.22 17.22 -16.63
N LYS A 648 37.26 18.05 -15.58
CA LYS A 648 38.51 18.47 -14.95
C LYS A 648 39.25 17.30 -14.31
N LEU A 649 38.54 16.38 -13.65
CA LEU A 649 39.14 15.16 -13.10
C LEU A 649 39.68 14.25 -14.22
N PHE A 650 38.94 14.10 -15.32
CA PHE A 650 39.42 13.35 -16.50
C PHE A 650 40.70 13.95 -17.09
N SER A 651 40.87 15.27 -17.05
CA SER A 651 42.09 15.92 -17.53
C SER A 651 43.34 15.58 -16.70
N LEU A 652 43.19 15.10 -15.46
CA LEU A 652 44.35 14.69 -14.63
C LEU A 652 45.07 13.47 -15.19
N PHE A 653 44.38 12.66 -16.00
CA PHE A 653 44.94 11.50 -16.68
C PHE A 653 45.52 11.86 -18.07
N GLY A 654 45.55 13.14 -18.43
CA GLY A 654 46.10 13.66 -19.68
C GLY A 654 47.33 14.54 -19.47
N GLU A 655 48.04 14.80 -20.55
CA GLU A 655 49.21 15.70 -20.55
C GLU A 655 48.81 17.18 -20.63
N SER A 656 47.56 17.46 -21.01
CA SER A 656 47.02 18.80 -21.20
C SER A 656 46.50 19.41 -19.89
N ARG A 657 47.02 20.60 -19.53
CA ARG A 657 46.54 21.38 -18.37
C ARG A 657 45.21 22.06 -18.70
N VAL A 658 44.10 21.40 -18.37
CA VAL A 658 42.75 21.95 -18.52
C VAL A 658 42.35 22.80 -17.31
N PHE A 659 41.90 24.04 -17.51
CA PHE A 659 41.40 24.89 -16.42
C PHE A 659 39.91 24.64 -16.16
N PHE A 660 39.45 24.87 -14.93
CA PHE A 660 38.04 24.63 -14.57
C PHE A 660 37.07 25.47 -15.40
N ASN A 661 37.41 26.74 -15.68
CA ASN A 661 36.62 27.62 -16.55
C ASN A 661 36.53 27.10 -18.01
N GLN A 662 37.57 26.45 -18.52
CA GLN A 662 37.53 25.79 -19.85
C GLN A 662 36.62 24.56 -19.81
N ALA A 663 36.74 23.72 -18.78
CA ALA A 663 35.87 22.55 -18.59
C ALA A 663 34.39 22.94 -18.45
N LEU A 664 34.11 24.02 -17.71
CA LEU A 664 32.77 24.59 -17.55
C LEU A 664 32.25 25.13 -18.87
N ALA A 665 33.05 25.87 -19.62
CA ALA A 665 32.65 26.38 -20.92
C ALA A 665 32.38 25.24 -21.93
N VAL A 666 33.21 24.19 -21.98
CA VAL A 666 32.92 22.99 -22.80
C VAL A 666 31.58 22.35 -22.40
N SER A 667 31.32 22.21 -21.11
CA SER A 667 30.06 21.66 -20.59
C SER A 667 28.85 22.46 -21.09
N ILE A 668 28.90 23.79 -20.98
CA ILE A 668 27.79 24.69 -21.33
C ILE A 668 27.61 24.81 -22.85
N TRP A 669 28.67 25.08 -23.61
CA TRP A 669 28.58 25.31 -25.07
C TRP A 669 28.27 24.05 -25.87
N SER A 670 28.52 22.87 -25.31
CA SER A 670 28.00 21.62 -25.86
C SER A 670 26.48 21.52 -25.78
N ALA A 671 25.86 22.12 -24.75
CA ALA A 671 24.41 22.22 -24.59
C ALA A 671 23.79 23.44 -25.31
N ALA A 672 24.57 24.22 -26.08
CA ALA A 672 24.07 25.34 -26.86
C ALA A 672 22.83 25.04 -27.74
N PRO A 673 22.65 23.83 -28.32
CA PRO A 673 21.43 23.49 -29.05
C PRO A 673 20.12 23.67 -28.27
N PHE A 674 20.13 23.56 -26.93
CA PHE A 674 18.93 23.74 -26.12
C PHE A 674 18.31 25.14 -26.21
N VAL A 675 19.06 26.13 -26.72
CA VAL A 675 18.53 27.47 -27.04
C VAL A 675 17.40 27.40 -28.07
N PHE A 676 17.40 26.43 -28.98
CA PHE A 676 16.30 26.26 -29.95
C PHE A 676 14.99 25.82 -29.28
N LEU A 677 15.05 25.34 -28.03
CA LEU A 677 13.88 24.96 -27.23
C LEU A 677 13.35 26.12 -26.38
N LEU A 678 13.83 27.35 -26.52
CA LEU A 678 13.29 28.50 -25.80
C LEU A 678 11.78 28.72 -26.01
N PRO A 679 11.24 28.57 -27.25
CA PRO A 679 9.79 28.63 -27.45
C PRO A 679 9.05 27.50 -26.75
N LEU A 680 9.68 26.33 -26.59
CA LEU A 680 9.06 25.18 -25.92
C LEU A 680 8.79 25.50 -24.45
N GLY A 681 9.71 26.17 -23.75
CA GLY A 681 9.50 26.56 -22.35
C GLY A 681 8.28 27.49 -22.14
N ILE A 682 8.00 28.37 -23.11
CA ILE A 682 6.83 29.27 -23.10
C ILE A 682 5.52 28.48 -23.20
N PHE A 683 5.47 27.54 -24.14
CA PHE A 683 4.23 26.84 -24.49
C PHE A 683 4.10 25.45 -23.88
N MET A 684 5.06 24.98 -23.07
CA MET A 684 5.10 23.61 -22.56
C MET A 684 3.77 23.19 -21.91
N TYR A 685 3.25 24.00 -20.98
CA TYR A 685 1.99 23.70 -20.30
C TYR A 685 0.81 23.65 -21.28
N SER A 686 0.71 24.61 -22.19
CA SER A 686 -0.35 24.66 -23.22
C SER A 686 -0.27 23.49 -24.20
N ILE A 687 0.94 23.10 -24.60
CA ILE A 687 1.22 21.95 -25.47
C ILE A 687 0.78 20.67 -24.76
N LEU A 688 1.10 20.51 -23.47
CA LEU A 688 0.68 19.35 -22.70
C LEU A 688 -0.86 19.25 -22.58
N MET A 689 -1.57 20.37 -22.46
CA MET A 689 -3.04 20.37 -22.46
C MET A 689 -3.65 20.02 -23.83
N GLY A 690 -3.01 20.42 -24.93
CA GLY A 690 -3.56 20.26 -26.29
C GLY A 690 -3.17 18.98 -27.02
N LEU A 691 -2.11 18.28 -26.59
CA LEU A 691 -1.60 17.10 -27.29
C LEU A 691 -2.37 15.83 -26.92
N LYS A 692 -2.86 15.12 -27.95
CA LYS A 692 -3.35 13.74 -27.81
C LYS A 692 -2.23 12.72 -27.58
N SER A 693 -1.00 13.04 -28.00
CA SER A 693 0.16 12.16 -27.91
C SER A 693 1.44 12.96 -27.61
N TYR A 694 2.19 12.50 -26.62
CA TYR A 694 3.41 13.14 -26.14
C TYR A 694 4.69 12.60 -26.79
N TRP A 695 4.60 11.57 -27.63
CA TRP A 695 5.78 10.92 -28.24
C TRP A 695 6.59 11.86 -29.13
N ILE A 696 5.94 12.80 -29.82
CA ILE A 696 6.64 13.82 -30.62
C ILE A 696 7.47 14.73 -29.70
N LEU A 697 6.87 15.18 -28.59
CA LEU A 697 7.55 16.02 -27.60
C LEU A 697 8.75 15.29 -26.97
N VAL A 698 8.56 14.02 -26.58
CA VAL A 698 9.64 13.17 -26.07
C VAL A 698 10.74 12.99 -27.11
N GLY A 699 10.38 12.72 -28.37
CA GLY A 699 11.33 12.56 -29.47
C GLY A 699 12.15 13.83 -29.73
N VAL A 700 11.51 15.01 -29.71
CA VAL A 700 12.18 16.32 -29.82
C VAL A 700 13.16 16.50 -28.67
N LEU A 701 12.72 16.33 -27.43
CA LEU A 701 13.61 16.46 -26.26
C LEU A 701 14.79 15.48 -26.34
N LEU A 702 14.54 14.21 -26.70
CA LEU A 702 15.58 13.20 -26.85
C LEU A 702 16.59 13.57 -27.95
N TYR A 703 16.14 14.08 -29.09
CA TYR A 703 17.01 14.55 -30.16
C TYR A 703 18.03 15.59 -29.68
N PHE A 704 17.58 16.59 -28.90
CA PHE A 704 18.47 17.63 -28.35
C PHE A 704 19.46 17.09 -27.31
N HIS A 705 19.05 16.10 -26.51
CA HIS A 705 19.96 15.41 -25.59
C HIS A 705 21.04 14.61 -26.33
N VAL A 706 20.65 13.83 -27.35
CA VAL A 706 21.58 13.07 -28.19
C VAL A 706 22.54 14.00 -28.93
N TRP A 707 22.03 15.10 -29.50
CA TRP A 707 22.87 16.10 -30.16
C TRP A 707 23.90 16.72 -29.22
N SER A 708 23.47 17.09 -28.00
CA SER A 708 24.36 17.67 -26.99
C SER A 708 25.37 16.66 -26.45
N TYR A 709 25.00 15.37 -26.36
CA TYR A 709 25.89 14.28 -25.96
C TYR A 709 27.10 14.13 -26.89
N PHE A 710 26.86 14.06 -28.21
CA PHE A 710 27.95 14.00 -29.19
C PHE A 710 28.83 15.26 -29.17
N ARG A 711 28.23 16.42 -28.88
CA ARG A 711 28.98 17.68 -28.69
C ARG A 711 29.84 17.64 -27.43
N TRP A 712 29.36 17.08 -26.32
CA TRP A 712 30.16 16.87 -25.10
C TRP A 712 31.38 15.99 -25.39
N ILE A 713 31.20 14.85 -26.05
CA ILE A 713 32.32 13.97 -26.42
C ILE A 713 33.34 14.72 -27.26
N ASN A 714 32.90 15.44 -28.29
CA ASN A 714 33.80 16.20 -29.15
C ASN A 714 34.53 17.31 -28.38
N GLY A 715 33.84 18.02 -27.49
CA GLY A 715 34.43 19.06 -26.65
C GLY A 715 35.46 18.51 -25.67
N ILE A 716 35.17 17.40 -24.99
CA ILE A 716 36.10 16.73 -24.08
C ILE A 716 37.32 16.20 -24.84
N ARG A 717 37.10 15.62 -26.03
CA ARG A 717 38.17 15.13 -26.91
C ARG A 717 39.17 16.24 -27.23
N VAL A 718 38.67 17.36 -27.72
CA VAL A 718 39.51 18.49 -28.11
C VAL A 718 40.23 19.04 -26.87
N LEU A 719 39.50 19.28 -25.78
CA LEU A 719 40.06 19.85 -24.56
C LEU A 719 41.18 18.99 -23.95
N THR A 720 41.09 17.67 -24.07
CA THR A 720 42.07 16.72 -23.51
C THR A 720 43.16 16.28 -24.48
N ASP A 721 43.09 16.69 -25.75
CA ASP A 721 43.97 16.25 -26.84
C ASP A 721 44.07 14.71 -26.95
N ARG A 722 42.91 14.04 -26.96
CA ARG A 722 42.81 12.58 -27.02
C ARG A 722 42.11 12.12 -28.30
N LEU A 723 42.28 10.85 -28.66
CA LEU A 723 41.53 10.23 -29.75
C LEU A 723 40.03 10.20 -29.43
N TYR A 724 39.19 10.53 -30.43
CA TYR A 724 37.74 10.52 -30.31
C TYR A 724 37.23 9.17 -29.78
N SER A 725 37.75 8.07 -30.32
CA SER A 725 37.37 6.71 -29.93
C SER A 725 37.62 6.43 -28.45
N ARG A 726 38.75 6.90 -27.89
CA ARG A 726 39.09 6.70 -26.48
C ARG A 726 38.17 7.49 -25.56
N VAL A 727 37.90 8.76 -25.89
CA VAL A 727 37.00 9.61 -25.09
C VAL A 727 35.56 9.14 -25.19
N PHE A 728 35.11 8.81 -26.39
CA PHE A 728 33.79 8.21 -26.63
C PHE A 728 33.62 6.94 -25.81
N LEU A 729 34.58 6.00 -25.89
CA LEU A 729 34.50 4.72 -25.20
C LEU A 729 34.51 4.90 -23.67
N LEU A 730 35.43 5.69 -23.11
CA LEU A 730 35.50 5.92 -21.67
C LEU A 730 34.27 6.64 -21.12
N PHE A 731 33.83 7.72 -21.76
CA PHE A 731 32.66 8.49 -21.32
C PHE A 731 31.36 7.68 -21.47
N THR A 732 31.21 6.96 -22.58
CA THR A 732 30.05 6.08 -22.80
C THR A 732 30.06 4.94 -21.79
N ILE A 733 31.21 4.29 -21.54
CA ILE A 733 31.31 3.22 -20.53
C ILE A 733 30.98 3.76 -19.14
N LEU A 734 31.49 4.93 -18.75
CA LEU A 734 31.18 5.53 -17.45
C LEU A 734 29.67 5.85 -17.33
N LEU A 735 29.09 6.46 -18.37
CA LEU A 735 27.67 6.80 -18.39
C LEU A 735 26.79 5.54 -18.35
N VAL A 736 27.12 4.53 -19.15
CA VAL A 736 26.43 3.24 -19.16
C VAL A 736 26.63 2.53 -17.83
N ALA A 737 27.81 2.52 -17.23
CA ALA A 737 28.05 1.93 -15.91
C ALA A 737 27.27 2.66 -14.81
N LEU A 738 27.12 3.99 -14.89
CA LEU A 738 26.34 4.75 -13.93
C LEU A 738 24.83 4.51 -14.11
N ILE A 739 24.32 4.49 -15.34
CA ILE A 739 22.90 4.26 -15.64
C ILE A 739 22.52 2.80 -15.40
N VAL A 740 23.28 1.85 -15.96
CA VAL A 740 23.01 0.41 -15.85
C VAL A 740 23.38 -0.11 -14.48
N GLY A 741 24.55 0.25 -13.94
CA GLY A 741 24.97 -0.16 -12.61
C GLY A 741 24.13 0.50 -11.52
N GLY A 742 23.89 1.80 -11.61
CA GLY A 742 22.98 2.51 -10.71
C GLY A 742 21.54 2.02 -10.84
N GLY A 743 21.05 1.81 -12.07
CA GLY A 743 19.72 1.27 -12.34
C GLY A 743 19.55 -0.18 -11.91
N TYR A 744 20.57 -1.04 -12.07
CA TYR A 744 20.57 -2.42 -11.59
C TYR A 744 20.64 -2.48 -10.07
N TRP A 745 21.50 -1.66 -9.44
CA TRP A 745 21.53 -1.54 -7.99
C TRP A 745 20.18 -1.05 -7.45
N TYR A 746 19.63 0.00 -8.06
CA TYR A 746 18.33 0.54 -7.67
C TYR A 746 17.22 -0.49 -7.87
N ASP A 747 17.16 -1.18 -9.02
CA ASP A 747 16.19 -2.25 -9.28
C ASP A 747 16.36 -3.46 -8.34
N HIS A 748 17.59 -3.84 -8.00
CA HIS A 748 17.86 -4.92 -7.04
C HIS A 748 17.39 -4.55 -5.62
N GLN A 749 17.50 -3.29 -5.23
CA GLN A 749 17.02 -2.84 -3.91
C GLN A 749 15.51 -2.60 -3.89
N PHE A 750 14.92 -2.20 -5.03
CA PHE A 750 13.63 -1.51 -5.04
C PHE A 750 12.63 -2.01 -6.10
N HIS A 751 13.01 -2.97 -6.94
CA HIS A 751 12.15 -3.63 -7.94
C HIS A 751 11.39 -2.68 -8.87
N VAL A 752 12.07 -1.61 -9.29
CA VAL A 752 11.48 -0.55 -10.12
C VAL A 752 10.93 -1.08 -11.43
N ARG A 753 11.56 -2.09 -12.04
CA ARG A 753 11.07 -2.70 -13.27
C ARG A 753 9.64 -3.22 -13.14
N GLU A 754 9.29 -3.78 -11.99
CA GLU A 754 7.95 -4.33 -11.77
C GLU A 754 6.91 -3.25 -11.56
N HIS A 755 7.26 -2.18 -10.83
CA HIS A 755 6.43 -0.98 -10.76
C HIS A 755 6.21 -0.34 -12.14
N LEU A 756 7.24 -0.29 -12.99
CA LEU A 756 7.13 0.24 -14.36
C LEU A 756 6.25 -0.66 -15.24
N ARG A 757 6.34 -1.99 -15.11
CA ARG A 757 5.45 -2.93 -15.82
C ARG A 757 4.00 -2.74 -15.39
N LEU A 758 3.73 -2.60 -14.09
CA LEU A 758 2.39 -2.33 -13.58
C LEU A 758 1.84 -1.00 -14.14
N VAL A 759 2.63 0.08 -14.08
CA VAL A 759 2.22 1.38 -14.62
C VAL A 759 1.96 1.31 -16.13
N TYR A 760 2.78 0.56 -16.88
CA TYR A 760 2.53 0.33 -18.30
C TYR A 760 1.22 -0.42 -18.53
N GLN A 761 0.94 -1.49 -17.78
CA GLN A 761 -0.32 -2.24 -17.88
C GLN A 761 -1.53 -1.37 -17.54
N LEU A 762 -1.44 -0.56 -16.48
CA LEU A 762 -2.48 0.39 -16.08
C LEU A 762 -2.69 1.49 -17.11
N HIS A 763 -1.65 1.90 -17.85
CA HIS A 763 -1.78 2.90 -18.91
C HIS A 763 -2.44 2.34 -20.17
N GLN A 764 -2.27 1.04 -20.46
CA GLN A 764 -2.93 0.36 -21.58
C GLN A 764 -4.43 0.10 -21.31
N TRP A 765 -4.81 0.09 -20.04
CA TRP A 765 -6.19 -0.09 -19.56
C TRP A 765 -6.94 1.25 -19.47
#